data_AF-A0A4V1QNM9-F1
#
_entry.id   AF-A0A4V1QNM9-F1
#
_cell.length_a   1.000
_cell.length_b   1.000
_cell.length_c   1.000
_cell.angle_alpha   90.00
_cell.angle_beta   90.00
_cell.angle_gamma   90.00
#
_symmetry.space_group_name_H-M   'P 1'
#
loop_
_entity.id
_entity.type
_entity.pdbx_description
1 polymer ?
#
loop_
_entity_poly.entity_id
_entity_poly.type
_entity_poly.pdbx_seq_one_letter_code
_entity_poly.pdbx_strand_id
1 'polypeptide(L)'
;MLLLASTAASSMAQAPGNAGPYNAAFLKGGIGIERPLQGGDAAVAAGAPWSISAWVWPDEARTDATLVSVGDPVGTTRRLQLREGRPEAIDGGQTVSVRVVLARAKWTHLAAVSDGRTLTLYVDGRRVGRGAAPSTAVAPRLGIAPVIDGRHFGGTLVHAAFTGTALTPERIAAAVRDRPDFDLVQIWRVGVGWEWQKQANTGLWRQQDPWTLPQARGKAITAPKMRPAETTAPLVRNADGRWTIHGWRLAAAPEVKEDGATLSRTARASGTWHAATVPGTVLTTLVDRGVYPHPYYGLNNLAIPETLARQDYWYRTSFTVPPEAAGKRLTLIFGGINYASEIWANGQRLGTTKGAFIRGQFDFVPVAGENRLAIRVSPPPHPGIPHEQSIAAGVGENGGQLAIDGPTFIATEGWDWIPGIRDRNTGLWRPVELVAHGDVRILDPQVITDLPLPRTDVADVHVTVPVENGGTSARQVTVRAAFGDVRVEKTVSAPPGESRVVFTPAEFPALRVRNPRLWWPNGYGEAALYQLSLEALADGQLSDTKTQRFGIREVSYDLSLFDSAGALRRVNVQTTDGKLAGTKLIDVTHEGIKQSPRGWAESLTAAGERSPAVTPVPQQMPEPHLTIRVNGVPIAARGGNWGMDDAMKQISRERLAPYFRLQKEAHMNVIRNWMGNNNEEEFFELADENGMMILNDFWQSTQNFQVEPQDPQLFLSNAVDTVKRYRNHPSIILWFGRNEGVPYPTLNEGLDDVIAEHDGTRWFTGSSNVVNLQGSGPYNYRPPVGYFTDLATGFSVETGTPSLSTLESVRASVPESELWPLSDTLAYHDWHFAGNGDTKTFMQTLGTMFGGASGFPDFERKAQMMNLETHKAMYEGFLGHLWTKNSGRLLWMTHPAWPSNAWQIYSWDYDTHAAYYGAKKAAEPLHVQLNLPGNELVVLNTTQAAVPGLTARTRVVSLDNRELFTRTDRVHAAANQATRLGAVPLDRIFTQNPMVLVSLQLLDRQNRVVAENFYWRGRDPASYRALNDLAQASLDATAAAPIPDGDDRMIAVTLANPGAVPVLNAKLTLVDGRGERILPAYYSDNYVALLPGERKRIEVRYPASVSAAPSLTLRGWNVPQQSVTVAR
;
A
#
# COMPACT_ATOMS: atom_id res chain seq x y z
N MET A 1 -11.17 12.58 -86.30
CA MET A 1 -11.01 11.20 -86.82
C MET A 1 -10.09 10.47 -85.84
N LEU A 2 -10.61 9.40 -85.20
CA LEU A 2 -10.03 8.35 -84.30
C LEU A 2 -8.64 8.56 -83.62
N LEU A 3 -8.53 8.53 -82.26
CA LEU A 3 -8.38 7.38 -81.31
C LEU A 3 -7.05 6.61 -81.46
N LEU A 4 -6.15 6.57 -80.45
CA LEU A 4 -6.11 5.67 -79.26
C LEU A 4 -5.11 6.26 -78.23
N ALA A 5 -5.44 6.50 -76.95
CA ALA A 5 -5.65 5.59 -75.81
C ALA A 5 -4.47 5.64 -74.81
N SER A 6 -4.63 6.40 -73.72
CA SER A 6 -3.91 6.17 -72.46
C SER A 6 -4.91 5.68 -71.42
N THR A 7 -4.69 4.48 -70.92
CA THR A 7 -5.46 3.87 -69.84
C THR A 7 -4.99 4.47 -68.52
N ALA A 8 -5.74 5.44 -67.99
CA ALA A 8 -5.65 5.83 -66.60
C ALA A 8 -6.23 4.69 -65.75
N ALA A 9 -5.35 3.92 -65.10
CA ALA A 9 -5.75 3.05 -64.01
C ALA A 9 -6.41 3.91 -62.92
N SER A 10 -7.71 3.70 -62.69
CA SER A 10 -8.40 4.26 -61.53
C SER A 10 -7.73 3.72 -60.27
N SER A 11 -7.11 4.60 -59.48
CA SER A 11 -6.68 4.26 -58.13
C SER A 11 -7.93 3.87 -57.32
N MET A 12 -8.18 2.57 -57.13
CA MET A 12 -9.10 2.12 -56.10
C MET A 12 -8.58 2.70 -54.79
N ALA A 13 -9.38 3.54 -54.13
CA ALA A 13 -9.04 4.03 -52.80
C ALA A 13 -8.71 2.82 -51.92
N GLN A 14 -7.49 2.80 -51.38
CA GLN A 14 -7.01 1.70 -50.56
C GLN A 14 -7.97 1.52 -49.38
N ALA A 15 -8.39 0.28 -49.11
CA ALA A 15 -9.28 0.00 -47.99
C ALA A 15 -8.63 0.51 -46.68
N PRO A 16 -9.37 1.20 -45.80
CA PRO A 16 -8.79 1.65 -44.53
C PRO A 16 -8.22 0.46 -43.76
N GLY A 17 -6.97 0.58 -43.31
CA GLY A 17 -6.31 -0.42 -42.48
C GLY A 17 -6.97 -0.52 -41.11
N ASN A 18 -7.00 -1.73 -40.55
CA ASN A 18 -7.66 -2.07 -39.27
C ASN A 18 -9.18 -1.80 -39.24
N ALA A 19 -9.86 -1.81 -40.39
CA ALA A 19 -11.31 -1.59 -40.44
C ALA A 19 -12.15 -2.86 -40.20
N GLY A 20 -11.53 -3.99 -39.85
CA GLY A 20 -12.16 -5.30 -39.64
C GLY A 20 -11.88 -6.30 -40.78
N PRO A 21 -12.53 -7.49 -40.76
CA PRO A 21 -13.55 -7.90 -39.80
C PRO A 21 -13.02 -8.15 -38.39
N TYR A 22 -13.82 -7.80 -37.39
CA TYR A 22 -13.63 -8.16 -35.98
C TYR A 22 -14.61 -9.27 -35.58
N ASN A 23 -14.09 -10.26 -34.88
CA ASN A 23 -14.83 -11.36 -34.26
C ASN A 23 -14.58 -11.30 -32.75
N ALA A 24 -15.51 -10.72 -32.01
CA ALA A 24 -15.28 -10.36 -30.61
C ALA A 24 -16.54 -10.51 -29.75
N ALA A 25 -16.35 -10.95 -28.50
CA ALA A 25 -17.37 -10.98 -27.46
C ALA A 25 -17.05 -9.93 -26.39
N PHE A 26 -18.10 -9.27 -25.92
CA PHE A 26 -18.03 -8.11 -25.04
C PHE A 26 -18.88 -8.37 -23.80
N LEU A 27 -18.31 -8.07 -22.63
CA LEU A 27 -19.05 -8.11 -21.37
C LEU A 27 -19.88 -6.83 -21.23
N LYS A 28 -21.12 -6.94 -20.74
CA LYS A 28 -21.99 -5.76 -20.53
C LYS A 28 -21.34 -4.68 -19.68
N GLY A 29 -20.66 -5.06 -18.59
CA GLY A 29 -19.91 -4.12 -17.73
C GLY A 29 -18.45 -3.91 -18.13
N GLY A 30 -18.02 -4.44 -19.28
CA GLY A 30 -16.63 -4.44 -19.73
C GLY A 30 -16.27 -3.26 -20.64
N ILE A 31 -15.27 -3.49 -21.49
CA ILE A 31 -14.74 -2.51 -22.44
C ILE A 31 -14.97 -2.92 -23.90
N GLY A 32 -14.95 -1.92 -24.78
CA GLY A 32 -14.93 -2.09 -26.24
C GLY A 32 -13.52 -2.11 -26.83
N ILE A 33 -13.45 -2.26 -28.16
CA ILE A 33 -12.21 -2.10 -28.92
C ILE A 33 -12.19 -0.70 -29.54
N GLU A 34 -11.14 0.07 -29.28
CA GLU A 34 -10.92 1.36 -29.92
C GLU A 34 -9.56 1.41 -30.62
N ARG A 35 -9.55 1.85 -31.88
CA ARG A 35 -8.34 1.91 -32.72
C ARG A 35 -8.39 3.09 -33.71
N PRO A 36 -7.25 3.68 -34.09
CA PRO A 36 -7.19 4.59 -35.24
C PRO A 36 -7.44 3.82 -36.56
N LEU A 37 -8.15 4.44 -37.50
CA LEU A 37 -8.35 3.95 -38.86
C LEU A 37 -7.16 4.35 -39.73
N GLN A 38 -6.28 3.40 -40.05
CA GLN A 38 -5.06 3.69 -40.81
C GLN A 38 -5.39 3.97 -42.29
N GLY A 39 -4.95 5.11 -42.82
CA GLY A 39 -5.29 5.51 -44.20
C GLY A 39 -6.79 5.76 -44.41
N GLY A 40 -7.55 6.03 -43.35
CA GLY A 40 -9.00 6.17 -43.38
C GLY A 40 -9.52 7.55 -43.79
N ASP A 41 -8.65 8.55 -43.98
CA ASP A 41 -9.05 9.97 -44.13
C ASP A 41 -10.06 10.20 -45.26
N ALA A 42 -9.83 9.58 -46.43
CA ALA A 42 -10.76 9.65 -47.55
C ALA A 42 -12.11 8.98 -47.26
N ALA A 43 -12.10 7.89 -46.48
CA ALA A 43 -13.31 7.17 -46.10
C ALA A 43 -14.14 7.90 -45.03
N VAL A 44 -13.52 8.79 -44.24
CA VAL A 44 -14.20 9.55 -43.17
C VAL A 44 -14.50 11.01 -43.54
N ALA A 45 -14.14 11.43 -44.75
CA ALA A 45 -14.45 12.76 -45.28
C ALA A 45 -15.95 13.00 -45.47
N ALA A 46 -16.36 14.27 -45.51
CA ALA A 46 -17.74 14.64 -45.82
C ALA A 46 -18.13 14.16 -47.23
N GLY A 47 -19.35 13.65 -47.37
CA GLY A 47 -19.86 13.08 -48.62
C GLY A 47 -19.24 11.73 -49.03
N ALA A 48 -18.30 11.17 -48.25
CA ALA A 48 -17.72 9.86 -48.56
C ALA A 48 -18.77 8.74 -48.36
N PRO A 49 -18.84 7.77 -49.29
CA PRO A 49 -19.67 6.58 -49.10
C PRO A 49 -19.03 5.66 -48.06
N TRP A 50 -19.86 4.93 -47.32
CA TRP A 50 -19.38 4.00 -46.29
C TRP A 50 -20.38 2.90 -45.99
N SER A 51 -19.89 1.80 -45.39
CA SER A 51 -20.73 0.76 -44.82
C SER A 51 -20.18 0.29 -43.48
N ILE A 52 -21.09 -0.02 -42.57
CA ILE A 52 -20.83 -0.76 -41.34
C ILE A 52 -21.66 -2.05 -41.43
N SER A 53 -21.05 -3.20 -41.21
CA SER A 53 -21.73 -4.50 -41.27
C SER A 53 -21.27 -5.38 -40.11
N ALA A 54 -22.18 -6.15 -39.50
CA ALA A 54 -21.86 -7.11 -38.46
C ALA A 54 -22.96 -8.18 -38.32
N TRP A 55 -22.57 -9.40 -37.98
CA TRP A 55 -23.44 -10.37 -37.31
C TRP A 55 -23.47 -10.08 -35.82
N VAL A 56 -24.67 -9.98 -35.24
CA VAL A 56 -24.89 -9.53 -33.87
C VAL A 56 -25.61 -10.61 -33.07
N TRP A 57 -25.06 -10.94 -31.90
CA TRP A 57 -25.65 -11.80 -30.88
C TRP A 57 -25.78 -11.00 -29.58
N PRO A 58 -26.96 -10.47 -29.23
CA PRO A 58 -27.12 -9.69 -28.01
C PRO A 58 -27.41 -10.61 -26.80
N ASP A 59 -26.74 -10.33 -25.67
CA ASP A 59 -26.99 -11.04 -24.40
C ASP A 59 -28.32 -10.65 -23.75
N GLU A 60 -28.86 -9.49 -24.11
CA GLU A 60 -30.14 -8.95 -23.64
C GLU A 60 -30.99 -8.43 -24.80
N ALA A 61 -32.31 -8.68 -24.76
CA ALA A 61 -33.20 -8.26 -25.84
C ALA A 61 -33.42 -6.73 -25.92
N ARG A 62 -33.31 -6.03 -24.78
CA ARG A 62 -33.52 -4.58 -24.68
C ARG A 62 -32.24 -3.94 -24.18
N THR A 63 -31.36 -3.57 -25.11
CA THR A 63 -30.08 -2.92 -24.80
C THR A 63 -29.98 -1.60 -25.56
N ASP A 64 -29.44 -0.58 -24.88
CA ASP A 64 -28.98 0.66 -25.48
C ASP A 64 -27.47 0.59 -25.59
N ALA A 65 -26.94 0.38 -26.80
CA ALA A 65 -25.51 0.26 -26.98
C ALA A 65 -25.09 0.55 -28.42
N THR A 66 -23.91 1.16 -28.58
CA THR A 66 -23.29 1.27 -29.90
C THR A 66 -22.58 -0.03 -30.24
N LEU A 67 -22.81 -0.58 -31.43
CA LEU A 67 -22.17 -1.82 -31.90
C LEU A 67 -20.88 -1.52 -32.66
N VAL A 68 -20.92 -0.54 -33.55
CA VAL A 68 -19.75 -0.07 -34.30
C VAL A 68 -19.89 1.44 -34.49
N SER A 69 -18.81 2.18 -34.26
CA SER A 69 -18.73 3.63 -34.50
C SER A 69 -17.48 4.00 -35.30
N VAL A 70 -17.61 4.99 -36.16
CA VAL A 70 -16.48 5.71 -36.76
C VAL A 70 -16.59 7.19 -36.45
N GLY A 71 -15.54 7.78 -35.90
CA GLY A 71 -15.53 9.17 -35.43
C GLY A 71 -15.36 9.31 -33.92
N ASP A 72 -15.75 10.47 -33.41
CA ASP A 72 -15.78 10.73 -31.98
C ASP A 72 -17.03 10.07 -31.36
N PRO A 73 -16.88 9.15 -30.39
CA PRO A 73 -18.00 8.50 -29.69
C PRO A 73 -18.89 9.47 -28.90
N VAL A 74 -18.42 10.68 -28.56
CA VAL A 74 -19.21 11.72 -27.89
C VAL A 74 -19.47 12.95 -28.78
N GLY A 75 -18.94 12.93 -30.01
CA GLY A 75 -19.12 13.98 -31.02
C GLY A 75 -19.73 13.48 -32.33
N THR A 76 -19.36 14.12 -33.45
CA THR A 76 -19.83 13.75 -34.80
C THR A 76 -19.31 12.37 -35.19
N THR A 77 -20.21 11.55 -35.73
CA THR A 77 -20.00 10.11 -35.79
C THR A 77 -20.83 9.43 -36.88
N ARG A 78 -20.38 8.24 -37.29
CA ARG A 78 -21.14 7.27 -38.07
C ARG A 78 -21.30 6.02 -37.21
N ARG A 79 -22.52 5.60 -36.89
CA ARG A 79 -22.74 4.48 -35.97
C ARG A 79 -23.79 3.51 -36.46
N LEU A 80 -23.56 2.25 -36.14
CA LEU A 80 -24.60 1.24 -36.03
C LEU A 80 -24.78 0.93 -34.54
N GLN A 81 -25.99 1.13 -34.03
CA GLN A 81 -26.30 0.99 -32.61
C GLN A 81 -27.62 0.27 -32.38
N LEU A 82 -27.89 -0.06 -31.13
CA LEU A 82 -29.16 -0.55 -30.62
C LEU A 82 -29.75 0.49 -29.69
N ARG A 83 -31.05 0.77 -29.83
CA ARG A 83 -31.84 1.59 -28.92
C ARG A 83 -33.06 0.82 -28.45
N GLU A 84 -33.11 0.49 -27.17
CA GLU A 84 -34.04 -0.45 -26.56
C GLU A 84 -34.08 -1.79 -27.34
N GLY A 85 -32.92 -2.24 -27.83
CA GLY A 85 -32.75 -3.43 -28.66
C GLY A 85 -33.12 -3.28 -30.13
N ARG A 86 -33.50 -2.07 -30.58
CA ARG A 86 -33.86 -1.79 -31.98
C ARG A 86 -32.64 -1.30 -32.75
N PRO A 87 -32.33 -1.86 -33.94
CA PRO A 87 -31.25 -1.35 -34.79
C PRO A 87 -31.49 0.10 -35.23
N GLU A 88 -30.47 0.93 -35.05
CA GLU A 88 -30.41 2.30 -35.55
C GLU A 88 -29.08 2.55 -36.26
N ALA A 89 -29.13 3.25 -37.39
CA ALA A 89 -27.97 3.78 -38.08
C ALA A 89 -27.94 5.30 -37.94
N ILE A 90 -26.76 5.85 -37.66
CA ILE A 90 -26.53 7.29 -37.47
C ILE A 90 -25.42 7.77 -38.40
N ASP A 91 -25.61 8.93 -39.02
CA ASP A 91 -24.55 9.70 -39.67
C ASP A 91 -24.72 11.18 -39.30
N GLY A 92 -23.77 11.72 -38.53
CA GLY A 92 -23.87 13.07 -37.97
C GLY A 92 -25.13 13.22 -37.10
N GLY A 93 -26.01 14.15 -37.47
CA GLY A 93 -27.27 14.39 -36.77
C GLY A 93 -28.48 13.62 -37.28
N GLN A 94 -28.31 12.74 -38.28
CA GLN A 94 -29.42 11.99 -38.88
C GLN A 94 -29.47 10.56 -38.36
N THR A 95 -30.68 10.02 -38.17
CA THR A 95 -30.91 8.67 -37.64
C THR A 95 -31.93 7.92 -38.48
N VAL A 96 -31.61 6.67 -38.83
CA VAL A 96 -32.52 5.72 -39.46
C VAL A 96 -32.73 4.56 -38.49
N SER A 97 -33.93 4.43 -37.95
CA SER A 97 -34.29 3.39 -36.99
C SER A 97 -35.42 2.50 -37.50
N VAL A 98 -35.57 1.33 -36.87
CA VAL A 98 -36.63 0.38 -37.17
C VAL A 98 -37.37 -0.04 -35.91
N ARG A 99 -38.61 -0.54 -36.07
CA ARG A 99 -39.44 -0.96 -34.93
C ARG A 99 -39.13 -2.37 -34.42
N VAL A 100 -38.34 -3.14 -35.16
CA VAL A 100 -38.01 -4.53 -34.81
C VAL A 100 -36.95 -4.56 -33.71
N VAL A 101 -37.26 -5.23 -32.61
CA VAL A 101 -36.31 -5.49 -31.51
C VAL A 101 -35.57 -6.78 -31.81
N LEU A 102 -34.25 -6.79 -31.63
CA LEU A 102 -33.46 -8.00 -31.77
C LEU A 102 -33.81 -9.02 -30.68
N ALA A 103 -33.92 -10.29 -31.07
CA ALA A 103 -34.11 -11.35 -30.10
C ALA A 103 -32.80 -11.61 -29.34
N ARG A 104 -32.91 -11.78 -28.03
CA ARG A 104 -31.80 -12.25 -27.18
C ARG A 104 -31.27 -13.58 -27.70
N ALA A 105 -29.95 -13.77 -27.64
CA ALA A 105 -29.30 -15.03 -27.96
C ALA A 105 -29.67 -15.58 -29.35
N LYS A 106 -29.76 -14.67 -30.33
CA LYS A 106 -30.06 -15.00 -31.72
C LYS A 106 -29.21 -14.15 -32.66
N TRP A 107 -28.47 -14.83 -33.52
CA TRP A 107 -27.69 -14.18 -34.58
C TRP A 107 -28.60 -13.42 -35.54
N THR A 108 -28.30 -12.14 -35.74
CA THR A 108 -28.96 -11.25 -36.70
C THR A 108 -27.88 -10.50 -37.48
N HIS A 109 -27.98 -10.45 -38.81
CA HIS A 109 -27.07 -9.64 -39.62
C HIS A 109 -27.58 -8.21 -39.73
N LEU A 110 -26.76 -7.23 -39.37
CA LEU A 110 -27.06 -5.81 -39.50
C LEU A 110 -26.08 -5.15 -40.47
N ALA A 111 -26.58 -4.26 -41.32
CA ALA A 111 -25.73 -3.37 -42.11
C ALA A 111 -26.31 -1.95 -42.22
N ALA A 112 -25.49 -0.95 -41.93
CA ALA A 112 -25.75 0.46 -42.20
C ALA A 112 -24.89 0.89 -43.40
N VAL A 113 -25.52 1.44 -44.44
CA VAL A 113 -24.85 1.79 -45.69
C VAL A 113 -25.21 3.22 -46.09
N SER A 114 -24.21 4.05 -46.33
CA SER A 114 -24.36 5.40 -46.88
C SER A 114 -23.68 5.50 -48.24
N ASP A 115 -24.40 6.03 -49.23
CA ASP A 115 -23.84 6.41 -50.54
C ASP A 115 -23.21 7.82 -50.55
N GLY A 116 -23.10 8.46 -49.37
CA GLY A 116 -22.65 9.86 -49.23
C GLY A 116 -23.81 10.85 -49.06
N ARG A 117 -25.04 10.46 -49.41
CA ARG A 117 -26.25 11.29 -49.35
C ARG A 117 -27.43 10.62 -48.65
N THR A 118 -27.50 9.30 -48.74
CA THR A 118 -28.60 8.50 -48.20
C THR A 118 -28.06 7.43 -47.28
N LEU A 119 -28.55 7.39 -46.04
CA LEU A 119 -28.31 6.29 -45.11
C LEU A 119 -29.41 5.23 -45.22
N THR A 120 -29.02 3.97 -45.34
CA THR A 120 -29.90 2.81 -45.46
C THR A 120 -29.53 1.76 -44.42
N LEU A 121 -30.54 1.21 -43.73
CA LEU A 121 -30.37 0.16 -42.73
C LEU A 121 -30.96 -1.16 -43.23
N TYR A 122 -30.20 -2.24 -43.05
CA TYR A 122 -30.55 -3.60 -43.43
C TYR A 122 -30.53 -4.52 -42.20
N VAL A 123 -31.50 -5.44 -42.13
CA VAL A 123 -31.60 -6.52 -41.13
C VAL A 123 -31.81 -7.83 -41.89
N ASP A 124 -30.96 -8.82 -41.65
CA ASP A 124 -30.96 -10.13 -42.32
C ASP A 124 -31.08 -10.02 -43.85
N GLY A 125 -30.31 -9.09 -44.43
CA GLY A 125 -30.23 -8.88 -45.88
C GLY A 125 -31.40 -8.09 -46.46
N ARG A 126 -32.43 -7.77 -45.66
CA ARG A 126 -33.60 -7.01 -46.08
C ARG A 126 -33.42 -5.54 -45.71
N ARG A 127 -33.71 -4.64 -46.64
CA ARG A 127 -33.77 -3.20 -46.36
C ARG A 127 -34.96 -2.92 -45.45
N VAL A 128 -34.71 -2.30 -44.30
CA VAL A 128 -35.73 -2.05 -43.27
C VAL A 128 -35.92 -0.56 -42.97
N GLY A 129 -34.98 0.31 -43.35
CA GLY A 129 -35.11 1.77 -43.23
C GLY A 129 -34.20 2.51 -44.20
N ARG A 130 -34.58 3.74 -44.59
CA ARG A 130 -33.79 4.64 -45.45
C ARG A 130 -34.14 6.09 -45.15
N GLY A 131 -33.16 6.98 -45.15
CA GLY A 131 -33.36 8.43 -44.97
C GLY A 131 -32.29 9.26 -45.65
N ALA A 132 -32.59 10.52 -45.95
CA ALA A 132 -31.59 11.48 -46.43
C ALA A 132 -30.63 11.81 -45.29
N ALA A 133 -29.35 11.55 -45.50
CA ALA A 133 -28.29 11.76 -44.52
C ALA A 133 -26.99 12.06 -45.29
N PRO A 134 -26.70 13.35 -45.56
CA PRO A 134 -25.43 13.74 -46.14
C PRO A 134 -24.29 13.35 -45.20
N SER A 135 -23.36 12.51 -45.67
CA SER A 135 -22.29 12.00 -44.80
C SER A 135 -21.46 13.17 -44.27
N THR A 136 -21.32 13.24 -42.94
CA THR A 136 -20.49 14.27 -42.29
C THR A 136 -19.05 13.83 -42.17
N ALA A 137 -18.12 14.78 -42.05
CA ALA A 137 -16.73 14.48 -41.75
C ALA A 137 -16.60 14.00 -40.29
N VAL A 138 -15.85 12.93 -40.07
CA VAL A 138 -15.62 12.36 -38.73
C VAL A 138 -14.13 12.05 -38.52
N ALA A 139 -13.71 11.92 -37.27
CA ALA A 139 -12.33 11.51 -36.96
C ALA A 139 -12.04 10.08 -37.48
N PRO A 140 -10.82 9.78 -37.95
CA PRO A 140 -10.43 8.44 -38.41
C PRO A 140 -10.17 7.50 -37.22
N ARG A 141 -11.22 7.21 -36.46
CA ARG A 141 -11.19 6.33 -35.27
C ARG A 141 -12.34 5.35 -35.34
N LEU A 142 -12.04 4.06 -35.15
CA LEU A 142 -13.01 2.97 -35.12
C LEU A 142 -13.23 2.53 -33.67
N GLY A 143 -14.49 2.37 -33.31
CA GLY A 143 -14.94 1.71 -32.08
C GLY A 143 -15.77 0.48 -32.41
N ILE A 144 -15.43 -0.67 -31.85
CA ILE A 144 -16.28 -1.87 -31.84
C ILE A 144 -16.79 -2.05 -30.42
N ALA A 145 -18.10 -2.04 -30.24
CA ALA A 145 -18.78 -1.96 -28.95
C ALA A 145 -18.20 -0.87 -28.02
N PRO A 146 -18.02 0.39 -28.46
CA PRO A 146 -17.44 1.42 -27.60
C PRO A 146 -18.35 1.69 -26.38
N VAL A 147 -17.75 2.05 -25.25
CA VAL A 147 -18.47 2.50 -24.05
C VAL A 147 -18.83 3.98 -24.25
N ILE A 148 -20.12 4.32 -24.23
CA ILE A 148 -20.61 5.70 -24.45
C ILE A 148 -21.61 6.05 -23.36
N ASP A 149 -21.33 7.09 -22.57
CA ASP A 149 -22.17 7.54 -21.45
C ASP A 149 -22.55 6.41 -20.47
N GLY A 150 -21.59 5.51 -20.19
CA GLY A 150 -21.80 4.34 -19.33
C GLY A 150 -22.62 3.21 -19.95
N ARG A 151 -23.00 3.33 -21.22
CA ARG A 151 -23.70 2.29 -21.99
C ARG A 151 -22.71 1.50 -22.83
N HIS A 152 -22.85 0.18 -22.81
CA HIS A 152 -21.94 -0.74 -23.48
C HIS A 152 -22.69 -1.98 -23.97
N PHE A 153 -22.21 -2.55 -25.08
CA PHE A 153 -22.82 -3.74 -25.66
C PHE A 153 -22.35 -5.00 -24.92
N GLY A 154 -23.31 -5.78 -24.40
CA GLY A 154 -23.08 -7.15 -23.94
C GLY A 154 -23.51 -8.14 -25.02
N GLY A 155 -22.59 -8.96 -25.49
CA GLY A 155 -22.84 -9.97 -26.52
C GLY A 155 -21.67 -10.18 -27.48
N THR A 156 -21.94 -10.84 -28.60
CA THR A 156 -20.92 -11.21 -29.60
C THR A 156 -21.17 -10.53 -30.93
N LEU A 157 -20.11 -9.98 -31.53
CA LEU A 157 -20.08 -9.44 -32.87
C LEU A 157 -19.16 -10.30 -33.75
N VAL A 158 -19.65 -10.73 -34.91
CA VAL A 158 -18.88 -11.50 -35.90
C VAL A 158 -18.88 -10.75 -37.22
N HIS A 159 -17.73 -10.71 -37.88
CA HIS A 159 -17.51 -9.94 -39.10
C HIS A 159 -17.85 -8.45 -38.96
N ALA A 160 -17.70 -7.88 -37.76
CA ALA A 160 -17.91 -6.45 -37.56
C ALA A 160 -16.85 -5.66 -38.31
N ALA A 161 -17.26 -4.88 -39.30
CA ALA A 161 -16.35 -4.17 -40.17
C ALA A 161 -16.90 -2.80 -40.61
N PHE A 162 -15.98 -1.90 -40.90
CA PHE A 162 -16.22 -0.65 -41.61
C PHE A 162 -15.57 -0.72 -43.00
N THR A 163 -16.26 -0.24 -44.02
CA THR A 163 -15.69 -0.10 -45.37
C THR A 163 -15.92 1.32 -45.87
N GLY A 164 -14.90 1.94 -46.46
CA GLY A 164 -14.98 3.27 -47.10
C GLY A 164 -15.72 3.28 -48.44
N THR A 165 -16.68 2.36 -48.62
CA THR A 165 -17.53 2.22 -49.81
C THR A 165 -18.92 1.79 -49.40
N ALA A 166 -19.93 2.13 -50.22
CA ALA A 166 -21.31 1.69 -50.05
C ALA A 166 -21.47 0.25 -50.59
N LEU A 167 -21.80 -0.70 -49.73
CA LEU A 167 -22.07 -2.08 -50.12
C LEU A 167 -23.38 -2.16 -50.90
N THR A 168 -23.38 -2.93 -52.00
CA THR A 168 -24.61 -3.13 -52.77
C THR A 168 -25.56 -4.10 -52.05
N PRO A 169 -26.89 -4.01 -52.28
CA PRO A 169 -27.85 -4.94 -51.70
C PRO A 169 -27.51 -6.41 -51.95
N GLU A 170 -26.93 -6.74 -53.11
CA GLU A 170 -26.51 -8.10 -53.47
C GLU A 170 -25.38 -8.60 -52.57
N ARG A 171 -24.42 -7.73 -52.23
CA ARG A 171 -23.33 -8.06 -51.30
C ARG A 171 -23.85 -8.26 -49.88
N ILE A 172 -24.82 -7.45 -49.43
CA ILE A 172 -25.45 -7.61 -48.12
C ILE A 172 -26.26 -8.91 -48.06
N ALA A 173 -27.01 -9.23 -49.11
CA ALA A 173 -27.74 -10.49 -49.21
C ALA A 173 -26.79 -11.71 -49.28
N ALA A 174 -25.64 -11.57 -49.97
CA ALA A 174 -24.60 -12.60 -50.00
C ALA A 174 -24.04 -12.85 -48.59
N ALA A 175 -23.73 -11.81 -47.82
CA ALA A 175 -23.25 -11.97 -46.44
C ALA A 175 -24.21 -12.76 -45.54
N VAL A 176 -25.53 -12.71 -45.81
CA VAL A 176 -26.54 -13.50 -45.09
C VAL A 176 -26.67 -14.93 -45.61
N ARG A 177 -26.57 -15.14 -46.93
CA ARG A 177 -26.55 -16.49 -47.52
C ARG A 177 -25.31 -17.26 -47.10
N ASP A 178 -24.16 -16.60 -47.12
CA ASP A 178 -22.86 -17.13 -46.75
C ASP A 178 -22.61 -16.93 -45.24
N ARG A 179 -23.66 -17.14 -44.43
CA ARG A 179 -23.60 -17.01 -42.98
C ARG A 179 -22.46 -17.89 -42.44
N PRO A 180 -21.55 -17.35 -41.61
CA PRO A 180 -20.46 -18.13 -41.06
C PRO A 180 -21.00 -19.23 -40.14
N ASP A 181 -20.29 -20.35 -40.08
CA ASP A 181 -20.46 -21.32 -39.02
C ASP A 181 -19.89 -20.71 -37.73
N PHE A 182 -20.78 -20.17 -36.89
CA PHE A 182 -20.39 -19.43 -35.69
C PHE A 182 -19.64 -20.27 -34.67
N ASP A 183 -19.80 -21.60 -34.70
CA ASP A 183 -19.08 -22.51 -33.79
C ASP A 183 -17.61 -22.67 -34.20
N LEU A 184 -17.27 -22.35 -35.46
CA LEU A 184 -15.90 -22.38 -36.01
C LEU A 184 -15.21 -21.02 -35.98
N VAL A 185 -15.93 -19.94 -35.64
CA VAL A 185 -15.34 -18.59 -35.58
C VAL A 185 -14.52 -18.44 -34.30
N GLN A 186 -13.25 -18.06 -34.44
CA GLN A 186 -12.44 -17.66 -33.29
C GLN A 186 -12.91 -16.30 -32.77
N ILE A 187 -13.40 -16.29 -31.53
CA ILE A 187 -13.93 -15.10 -30.86
C ILE A 187 -12.90 -14.56 -29.87
N TRP A 188 -12.51 -13.30 -30.05
CA TRP A 188 -11.75 -12.57 -29.03
C TRP A 188 -12.67 -12.15 -27.88
N ARG A 189 -12.43 -12.65 -26.66
CA ARG A 189 -13.13 -12.18 -25.46
C ARG A 189 -12.47 -10.88 -24.98
N VAL A 190 -13.09 -9.74 -25.26
CA VAL A 190 -12.51 -8.43 -25.00
C VAL A 190 -12.57 -8.11 -23.51
N GLY A 191 -11.43 -7.71 -22.93
CA GLY A 191 -11.33 -7.34 -21.52
C GLY A 191 -11.51 -8.50 -20.54
N VAL A 192 -11.34 -9.76 -20.97
CA VAL A 192 -11.43 -10.95 -20.12
C VAL A 192 -10.06 -11.58 -19.98
N GLY A 193 -9.62 -11.84 -18.74
CA GLY A 193 -8.33 -12.44 -18.46
C GLY A 193 -7.28 -11.40 -18.10
N TRP A 194 -6.66 -11.53 -16.92
CA TRP A 194 -5.43 -10.83 -16.60
C TRP A 194 -4.28 -11.37 -17.45
N GLU A 195 -3.55 -10.48 -18.12
CA GLU A 195 -2.45 -10.88 -19.00
C GLU A 195 -1.30 -11.52 -18.22
N TRP A 196 -0.73 -12.57 -18.81
CA TRP A 196 0.50 -13.16 -18.31
C TRP A 196 1.67 -12.21 -18.54
N GLN A 197 2.57 -12.18 -17.57
CA GLN A 197 3.83 -11.46 -17.68
C GLN A 197 4.65 -11.99 -18.87
N LYS A 198 5.19 -11.06 -19.67
CA LYS A 198 5.97 -11.36 -20.90
C LYS A 198 7.45 -10.95 -20.78
N GLN A 199 7.84 -10.34 -19.66
CA GLN A 199 9.19 -9.85 -19.39
C GLN A 199 9.72 -10.44 -18.08
N ALA A 200 11.04 -10.52 -17.90
CA ALA A 200 11.66 -10.99 -16.67
C ALA A 200 12.96 -10.21 -16.41
N ASN A 201 12.90 -9.21 -15.54
CA ASN A 201 14.04 -8.49 -15.01
C ASN A 201 14.80 -9.42 -14.05
N THR A 202 16.10 -9.52 -14.27
CA THR A 202 17.04 -10.33 -13.49
C THR A 202 18.11 -9.46 -12.82
N GLY A 203 17.89 -8.14 -12.78
CA GLY A 203 18.84 -7.16 -12.26
C GLY A 203 20.09 -7.06 -13.12
N LEU A 204 21.18 -6.60 -12.51
CA LEU A 204 22.48 -6.49 -13.17
C LEU A 204 23.13 -7.88 -13.34
N TRP A 205 23.60 -8.17 -14.56
CA TRP A 205 24.36 -9.39 -14.88
C TRP A 205 25.88 -9.16 -14.88
N ARG A 206 26.32 -7.90 -14.82
CA ARG A 206 27.71 -7.47 -14.66
C ARG A 206 27.75 -6.26 -13.75
N GLN A 207 28.90 -6.02 -13.12
CA GLN A 207 29.13 -4.84 -12.30
C GLN A 207 28.92 -3.55 -13.10
N GLN A 208 28.46 -2.50 -12.41
CA GLN A 208 28.37 -1.17 -12.98
C GLN A 208 29.72 -0.67 -13.45
N ASP A 209 29.68 0.17 -14.47
CA ASP A 209 30.85 0.89 -14.94
C ASP A 209 31.40 1.81 -13.83
N PRO A 210 32.72 1.79 -13.52
CA PRO A 210 33.26 2.48 -12.36
C PRO A 210 32.96 3.98 -12.27
N TRP A 211 32.82 4.67 -13.40
CA TRP A 211 32.49 6.11 -13.45
C TRP A 211 31.03 6.43 -13.13
N THR A 212 30.18 5.40 -13.02
CA THR A 212 28.77 5.54 -12.62
C THR A 212 28.57 5.28 -11.13
N LEU A 213 29.56 4.73 -10.43
CA LEU A 213 29.50 4.51 -8.98
C LEU A 213 29.54 5.85 -8.23
N PRO A 214 28.83 5.97 -7.09
CA PRO A 214 28.79 7.20 -6.30
C PRO A 214 30.18 7.67 -5.87
N GLN A 215 30.49 8.94 -6.14
CA GLN A 215 31.76 9.57 -5.79
C GLN A 215 31.58 10.63 -4.71
N ALA A 216 32.31 10.51 -3.61
CA ALA A 216 32.38 11.55 -2.59
C ALA A 216 33.41 12.62 -2.95
N ARG A 217 33.12 13.89 -2.64
CA ARG A 217 34.10 14.98 -2.78
C ARG A 217 35.15 14.95 -1.66
N GLY A 218 34.73 14.55 -0.46
CA GLY A 218 35.57 14.42 0.73
C GLY A 218 35.52 13.00 1.32
N LYS A 219 35.77 12.91 2.62
CA LYS A 219 35.72 11.64 3.35
C LYS A 219 34.29 11.25 3.69
N ALA A 220 33.64 10.45 2.83
CA ALA A 220 32.31 9.89 3.08
C ALA A 220 32.33 8.47 3.68
N ILE A 221 33.50 7.88 3.88
CA ILE A 221 33.68 6.58 4.55
C ILE A 221 34.36 6.80 5.90
N THR A 222 33.76 6.25 6.96
CA THR A 222 34.21 6.35 8.35
C THR A 222 34.89 5.07 8.82
N ALA A 223 35.63 5.16 9.92
CA ALA A 223 36.20 3.98 10.56
C ALA A 223 35.09 3.18 11.28
N PRO A 224 35.17 1.83 11.31
CA PRO A 224 34.29 0.99 12.10
C PRO A 224 34.26 1.40 13.58
N LYS A 225 33.08 1.28 14.20
CA LYS A 225 32.89 1.53 15.64
C LYS A 225 32.24 0.32 16.28
N MET A 226 32.94 -0.31 17.23
CA MET A 226 32.43 -1.45 17.97
C MET A 226 31.40 -1.00 19.01
N ARG A 227 30.27 -1.71 19.07
CA ARG A 227 29.31 -1.66 20.18
C ARG A 227 29.64 -2.77 21.19
N PRO A 228 29.56 -2.47 22.50
CA PRO A 228 29.68 -3.49 23.53
C PRO A 228 28.74 -4.67 23.26
N ALA A 229 29.21 -5.89 23.46
CA ALA A 229 28.34 -7.06 23.39
C ALA A 229 27.38 -7.06 24.59
N GLU A 230 26.13 -7.41 24.35
CA GLU A 230 25.17 -7.60 25.44
C GLU A 230 25.62 -8.73 26.36
N THR A 231 25.40 -8.54 27.66
CA THR A 231 25.75 -9.51 28.72
C THR A 231 24.51 -10.26 29.20
N THR A 232 23.66 -10.67 28.26
CA THR A 232 22.44 -11.42 28.53
C THR A 232 22.77 -12.87 28.87
N ALA A 233 22.07 -13.46 29.84
CA ALA A 233 22.21 -14.88 30.16
C ALA A 233 21.90 -15.73 28.91
N PRO A 234 22.60 -16.86 28.66
CA PRO A 234 22.39 -17.67 27.46
C PRO A 234 20.96 -18.22 27.30
N LEU A 235 20.21 -18.27 28.38
CA LEU A 235 18.81 -18.69 28.39
C LEU A 235 18.03 -17.73 29.29
N VAL A 236 17.05 -17.03 28.73
CA VAL A 236 16.17 -16.09 29.45
C VAL A 236 14.76 -16.63 29.41
N ARG A 237 14.09 -16.66 30.57
CA ARG A 237 12.71 -17.17 30.70
C ARG A 237 11.73 -16.09 30.25
N ASN A 238 10.89 -16.42 29.28
CA ASN A 238 9.88 -15.50 28.75
C ASN A 238 8.49 -15.82 29.30
N ALA A 239 8.19 -17.11 29.48
CA ALA A 239 6.94 -17.61 30.04
C ALA A 239 7.17 -18.98 30.69
N ASP A 240 6.13 -19.55 31.31
CA ASP A 240 6.21 -20.89 31.89
C ASP A 240 6.53 -21.94 30.81
N GLY A 241 7.63 -22.68 31.02
CA GLY A 241 8.09 -23.67 30.05
C GLY A 241 8.64 -23.08 28.74
N ARG A 242 8.93 -21.78 28.67
CA ARG A 242 9.44 -21.12 27.44
C ARG A 242 10.59 -20.18 27.74
N TRP A 243 11.67 -20.31 26.96
CA TRP A 243 12.87 -19.50 27.10
C TRP A 243 13.40 -19.05 25.75
N THR A 244 13.90 -17.82 25.66
CA THR A 244 14.73 -17.38 24.52
C THR A 244 16.20 -17.73 24.75
N ILE A 245 16.82 -18.25 23.69
CA ILE A 245 18.24 -18.63 23.66
C ILE A 245 19.05 -17.44 23.14
N HIS A 246 20.00 -16.98 23.95
CA HIS A 246 20.95 -15.91 23.65
C HIS A 246 22.39 -16.45 23.57
N GLY A 247 23.40 -15.60 23.74
CA GLY A 247 24.81 -16.02 23.81
C GLY A 247 25.39 -16.51 22.48
N TRP A 248 24.77 -16.14 21.36
CA TRP A 248 25.17 -16.59 20.04
C TRP A 248 26.53 -16.05 19.63
N ARG A 249 27.28 -16.86 18.88
CA ARG A 249 28.53 -16.49 18.23
C ARG A 249 28.43 -16.79 16.74
N LEU A 250 29.06 -15.95 15.92
CA LEU A 250 29.05 -16.00 14.46
C LEU A 250 30.48 -16.17 13.93
N ALA A 251 30.67 -17.07 12.97
CA ALA A 251 31.89 -17.16 12.16
C ALA A 251 31.54 -17.40 10.68
N ALA A 252 32.40 -16.93 9.77
CA ALA A 252 32.32 -17.29 8.36
C ALA A 252 32.62 -18.79 8.20
N ALA A 253 31.75 -19.53 7.52
CA ALA A 253 31.92 -20.98 7.37
C ALA A 253 33.24 -21.41 6.71
N PRO A 254 33.78 -20.68 5.70
CA PRO A 254 35.09 -21.03 5.12
C PRO A 254 36.26 -21.01 6.12
N GLU A 255 36.14 -20.34 7.26
CA GLU A 255 37.17 -20.29 8.30
C GLU A 255 37.08 -21.43 9.33
N VAL A 256 35.96 -22.17 9.33
CA VAL A 256 35.65 -23.20 10.32
C VAL A 256 35.89 -24.59 9.71
N LYS A 257 36.79 -25.35 10.32
CA LYS A 257 37.20 -26.69 9.87
C LYS A 257 36.30 -27.81 10.38
N GLU A 258 35.64 -27.58 11.51
CA GLU A 258 34.75 -28.55 12.14
C GLU A 258 33.40 -28.62 11.40
N ASP A 259 32.83 -29.83 11.32
CA ASP A 259 31.46 -30.03 10.83
C ASP A 259 30.41 -29.70 11.91
N GLY A 260 29.13 -29.68 11.53
CA GLY A 260 28.04 -29.34 12.46
C GLY A 260 27.94 -30.30 13.67
N ALA A 261 28.24 -31.58 13.47
CA ALA A 261 28.25 -32.58 14.55
C ALA A 261 29.39 -32.34 15.56
N THR A 262 30.54 -31.85 15.08
CA THR A 262 31.68 -31.52 15.95
C THR A 262 31.44 -30.19 16.65
N LEU A 263 30.98 -29.15 15.93
CA LEU A 263 30.68 -27.81 16.47
C LEU A 263 29.62 -27.82 17.57
N SER A 264 28.60 -28.66 17.44
CA SER A 264 27.55 -28.82 18.45
C SER A 264 27.99 -29.68 19.64
N ARG A 265 29.27 -30.09 19.76
CA ARG A 265 29.81 -30.82 20.94
C ARG A 265 31.02 -30.16 21.57
N THR A 266 31.99 -29.75 20.77
CA THR A 266 33.28 -29.21 21.24
C THR A 266 33.10 -27.89 22.00
N ALA A 267 33.96 -27.57 22.97
CA ALA A 267 33.98 -26.22 23.55
C ALA A 267 34.70 -25.21 22.64
N ARG A 268 35.68 -25.66 21.86
CA ARG A 268 36.56 -24.83 21.00
C ARG A 268 36.31 -25.14 19.53
N ALA A 269 36.20 -24.08 18.72
CA ALA A 269 36.05 -24.17 17.27
C ALA A 269 37.13 -23.32 16.60
N SER A 270 37.57 -23.73 15.41
CA SER A 270 38.46 -22.95 14.56
C SER A 270 37.74 -21.75 13.94
N GLY A 271 38.51 -20.81 13.35
CA GLY A 271 37.98 -19.60 12.71
C GLY A 271 37.80 -18.41 13.66
N THR A 272 37.38 -17.27 13.09
CA THR A 272 37.17 -16.02 13.84
C THR A 272 35.72 -15.91 14.30
N TRP A 273 35.50 -16.03 15.62
CA TRP A 273 34.15 -16.03 16.21
C TRP A 273 33.79 -14.71 16.89
N HIS A 274 32.81 -14.02 16.34
CA HIS A 274 32.23 -12.78 16.84
C HIS A 274 31.04 -13.08 17.79
N ALA A 275 30.82 -12.25 18.82
CA ALA A 275 29.55 -12.29 19.55
C ALA A 275 28.44 -11.79 18.62
N ALA A 276 27.43 -12.64 18.37
CA ALA A 276 26.39 -12.42 17.39
C ALA A 276 25.18 -11.70 17.99
N THR A 277 24.58 -10.83 17.20
CA THR A 277 23.30 -10.18 17.51
C THR A 277 22.18 -11.07 16.98
N VAL A 278 21.39 -11.68 17.88
CA VAL A 278 20.25 -12.55 17.56
C VAL A 278 19.07 -12.15 18.47
N PRO A 279 17.91 -11.75 17.93
CA PRO A 279 17.59 -11.64 16.50
C PRO A 279 18.46 -10.61 15.76
N GLY A 280 18.88 -10.95 14.55
CA GLY A 280 19.72 -10.08 13.71
C GLY A 280 20.33 -10.81 12.52
N THR A 281 21.08 -10.06 11.71
CA THR A 281 21.73 -10.57 10.50
C THR A 281 23.24 -10.67 10.68
N VAL A 282 23.90 -11.29 9.70
CA VAL A 282 25.37 -11.33 9.60
C VAL A 282 25.92 -9.90 9.61
N LEU A 283 25.37 -9.01 8.79
CA LEU A 283 25.81 -7.63 8.69
C LEU A 283 25.60 -6.87 10.01
N THR A 284 24.45 -7.05 10.67
CA THR A 284 24.19 -6.46 11.99
C THR A 284 25.25 -6.87 13.01
N THR A 285 25.58 -8.16 13.07
CA THR A 285 26.65 -8.65 13.94
C THR A 285 28.01 -8.01 13.61
N LEU A 286 28.41 -7.98 12.34
CA LEU A 286 29.75 -7.50 11.95
C LEU A 286 29.90 -5.98 12.13
N VAL A 287 28.83 -5.21 11.93
CA VAL A 287 28.80 -3.77 12.24
C VAL A 287 28.87 -3.56 13.76
N ASP A 288 28.06 -4.26 14.54
CA ASP A 288 28.06 -4.12 16.00
C ASP A 288 29.40 -4.53 16.62
N ARG A 289 30.14 -5.45 15.99
CA ARG A 289 31.48 -5.87 16.45
C ARG A 289 32.62 -5.04 15.86
N GLY A 290 32.32 -3.95 15.16
CA GLY A 290 33.31 -3.01 14.64
C GLY A 290 34.20 -3.59 13.54
N VAL A 291 33.72 -4.62 12.82
CA VAL A 291 34.40 -5.15 11.62
C VAL A 291 34.16 -4.21 10.44
N TYR A 292 32.92 -3.72 10.30
CA TYR A 292 32.51 -2.80 9.24
C TYR A 292 31.95 -1.49 9.80
N PRO A 293 32.08 -0.38 9.06
CA PRO A 293 31.43 0.87 9.43
C PRO A 293 29.91 0.77 9.26
N HIS A 294 29.16 1.60 9.98
CA HIS A 294 27.69 1.56 9.94
C HIS A 294 27.19 2.02 8.56
N PRO A 295 26.40 1.21 7.81
CA PRO A 295 26.08 1.49 6.40
C PRO A 295 25.22 2.75 6.20
N TYR A 296 24.52 3.20 7.25
CA TYR A 296 23.64 4.38 7.21
C TYR A 296 24.36 5.74 7.18
N TYR A 297 25.69 5.78 7.17
CA TYR A 297 26.43 7.04 7.13
C TYR A 297 27.28 7.15 5.88
N GLY A 298 27.08 8.23 5.12
CA GLY A 298 27.81 8.57 3.91
C GLY A 298 27.78 7.43 2.91
N LEU A 299 28.96 7.05 2.43
CA LEU A 299 29.13 5.92 1.50
C LEU A 299 29.67 4.68 2.20
N ASN A 300 29.48 4.55 3.53
CA ASN A 300 29.98 3.41 4.30
C ASN A 300 29.52 2.05 3.75
N ASN A 301 28.32 1.97 3.17
CA ASN A 301 27.82 0.72 2.57
C ASN A 301 28.73 0.18 1.46
N LEU A 302 29.49 1.05 0.75
CA LEU A 302 30.45 0.64 -0.27
C LEU A 302 31.74 0.04 0.31
N ALA A 303 32.02 0.27 1.59
CA ALA A 303 33.18 -0.29 2.28
C ALA A 303 32.97 -1.74 2.75
N ILE A 304 31.77 -2.29 2.52
CA ILE A 304 31.33 -3.59 3.02
C ILE A 304 31.26 -4.55 1.82
N PRO A 305 31.92 -5.73 1.90
CA PRO A 305 32.10 -6.57 0.73
C PRO A 305 30.84 -7.39 0.38
N GLU A 306 30.58 -7.54 -0.92
CA GLU A 306 29.51 -8.42 -1.45
C GLU A 306 29.74 -9.91 -1.16
N THR A 307 30.93 -10.32 -0.71
CA THR A 307 31.17 -11.70 -0.27
C THR A 307 30.25 -12.08 0.89
N LEU A 308 29.70 -11.11 1.63
CA LEU A 308 28.81 -11.41 2.75
C LEU A 308 27.54 -12.17 2.33
N ALA A 309 27.02 -11.92 1.12
CA ALA A 309 25.86 -12.63 0.58
C ALA A 309 26.23 -13.89 -0.24
N ARG A 310 27.51 -14.29 -0.29
CA ARG A 310 28.01 -15.34 -1.18
C ARG A 310 28.77 -16.46 -0.47
N GLN A 311 28.58 -16.58 0.84
CA GLN A 311 29.23 -17.60 1.66
C GLN A 311 28.32 -18.02 2.81
N ASP A 312 28.53 -19.23 3.33
CA ASP A 312 27.81 -19.72 4.49
C ASP A 312 28.38 -19.16 5.81
N TYR A 313 27.58 -19.27 6.86
CA TYR A 313 27.91 -18.84 8.21
C TYR A 313 27.58 -19.89 9.25
N TRP A 314 28.39 -19.96 10.29
CA TRP A 314 28.09 -20.73 11.49
C TRP A 314 27.62 -19.82 12.61
N TYR A 315 26.45 -20.11 13.15
CA TYR A 315 25.98 -19.61 14.43
C TYR A 315 26.13 -20.71 15.48
N ARG A 316 26.61 -20.35 16.68
CA ARG A 316 26.81 -21.30 17.77
C ARG A 316 26.45 -20.69 19.11
N THR A 317 25.81 -21.46 19.98
CA THR A 317 25.53 -21.06 21.36
C THR A 317 25.56 -22.28 22.28
N SER A 318 25.60 -22.03 23.59
CA SER A 318 25.49 -23.05 24.62
C SER A 318 24.63 -22.59 25.79
N PHE A 319 23.94 -23.53 26.41
CA PHE A 319 23.07 -23.27 27.57
C PHE A 319 22.92 -24.53 28.41
N THR A 320 22.44 -24.39 29.65
CA THR A 320 22.03 -25.51 30.50
C THR A 320 20.51 -25.55 30.54
N VAL A 321 19.94 -26.74 30.41
CA VAL A 321 18.49 -26.93 30.52
C VAL A 321 18.05 -26.64 31.95
N PRO A 322 17.03 -25.77 32.16
CA PRO A 322 16.54 -25.46 33.49
C PRO A 322 15.97 -26.69 34.21
N PRO A 323 16.15 -26.84 35.54
CA PRO A 323 15.58 -27.94 36.30
C PRO A 323 14.06 -28.08 36.15
N GLU A 324 13.32 -26.98 35.95
CA GLU A 324 11.86 -27.02 35.76
C GLU A 324 11.41 -27.67 34.44
N ALA A 325 12.34 -27.93 33.52
CA ALA A 325 12.09 -28.65 32.27
C ALA A 325 12.35 -30.17 32.40
N ALA A 326 12.81 -30.65 33.56
CA ALA A 326 13.09 -32.06 33.80
C ALA A 326 11.85 -32.94 33.58
N GLY A 327 12.02 -34.05 32.86
CA GLY A 327 10.95 -35.00 32.55
C GLY A 327 9.95 -34.54 31.48
N LYS A 328 10.12 -33.34 30.93
CA LYS A 328 9.29 -32.81 29.82
C LYS A 328 9.93 -33.09 28.46
N ARG A 329 9.12 -33.08 27.41
CA ARG A 329 9.60 -32.99 26.03
C ARG A 329 10.08 -31.57 25.76
N LEU A 330 11.13 -31.43 24.95
CA LEU A 330 11.68 -30.13 24.58
C LEU A 330 11.62 -29.95 23.06
N THR A 331 11.26 -28.75 22.63
CA THR A 331 11.26 -28.35 21.23
C THR A 331 12.06 -27.06 21.07
N LEU A 332 12.94 -27.02 20.07
CA LEU A 332 13.58 -25.80 19.61
C LEU A 332 12.73 -25.15 18.53
N ILE A 333 12.42 -23.86 18.69
CA ILE A 333 11.67 -23.07 17.73
C ILE A 333 12.57 -21.95 17.20
N PHE A 334 12.86 -21.99 15.91
CA PHE A 334 13.52 -20.91 15.18
C PHE A 334 12.44 -20.01 14.58
N GLY A 335 12.34 -18.77 15.04
CA GLY A 335 11.26 -17.86 14.62
C GLY A 335 11.32 -17.40 13.16
N GLY A 336 12.45 -17.61 12.48
CA GLY A 336 12.75 -17.19 11.12
C GLY A 336 14.27 -17.18 10.86
N ILE A 337 14.71 -17.79 9.76
CA ILE A 337 16.11 -17.82 9.33
C ILE A 337 16.16 -17.41 7.87
N ASN A 338 16.96 -16.40 7.53
CA ASN A 338 17.21 -16.05 6.15
C ASN A 338 18.59 -16.61 5.75
N TYR A 339 18.73 -17.57 4.84
CA TYR A 339 17.67 -18.13 4.00
C TYR A 339 17.51 -19.64 4.13
N ALA A 340 18.58 -20.41 3.96
CA ALA A 340 18.58 -21.85 4.19
C ALA A 340 19.42 -22.19 5.41
N SER A 341 19.05 -23.26 6.13
CA SER A 341 19.82 -23.68 7.30
C SER A 341 19.93 -25.18 7.46
N GLU A 342 21.00 -25.58 8.14
CA GLU A 342 21.15 -26.89 8.73
C GLU A 342 21.39 -26.73 10.24
N ILE A 343 20.71 -27.56 11.04
CA ILE A 343 20.60 -27.38 12.49
C ILE A 343 21.14 -28.60 13.20
N TRP A 344 22.08 -28.39 14.11
CA TRP A 344 22.67 -29.43 14.95
C TRP A 344 22.62 -29.09 16.43
N ALA A 345 22.42 -30.13 17.22
CA ALA A 345 22.46 -30.05 18.67
C ALA A 345 23.20 -31.27 19.23
N ASN A 346 24.14 -31.05 20.14
CA ASN A 346 24.85 -32.12 20.87
C ASN A 346 25.45 -33.24 19.98
N GLY A 347 25.84 -32.91 18.74
CA GLY A 347 26.40 -33.84 17.76
C GLY A 347 25.39 -34.51 16.83
N GLN A 348 24.10 -34.26 17.02
CA GLN A 348 23.02 -34.78 16.18
C GLN A 348 22.49 -33.70 15.25
N ARG A 349 22.18 -34.07 14.00
CA ARG A 349 21.50 -33.21 13.05
C ARG A 349 20.01 -33.26 13.32
N LEU A 350 19.39 -32.12 13.60
CA LEU A 350 17.97 -32.01 13.88
C LEU A 350 17.14 -31.84 12.60
N GLY A 351 17.66 -31.09 11.62
CA GLY A 351 16.96 -30.87 10.36
C GLY A 351 17.44 -29.61 9.62
N THR A 352 16.56 -29.09 8.75
CA THR A 352 16.84 -27.95 7.87
C THR A 352 15.65 -27.00 7.80
N THR A 353 15.89 -25.73 7.50
CA THR A 353 14.84 -24.77 7.11
C THR A 353 15.21 -24.10 5.79
N LYS A 354 14.22 -23.58 5.05
CA LYS A 354 14.42 -22.78 3.84
C LYS A 354 13.28 -21.76 3.70
N GLY A 355 13.61 -20.53 3.34
CA GLY A 355 12.66 -19.42 3.28
C GLY A 355 12.72 -18.56 4.53
N ALA A 356 12.72 -17.24 4.36
CA ALA A 356 12.94 -16.30 5.47
C ALA A 356 11.80 -16.35 6.51
N PHE A 357 10.58 -16.67 6.09
CA PHE A 357 9.36 -16.41 6.87
C PHE A 357 8.76 -17.64 7.56
N ILE A 358 9.25 -18.84 7.26
CA ILE A 358 8.80 -20.09 7.90
C ILE A 358 9.50 -20.33 9.25
N ARG A 359 8.75 -20.77 10.26
CA ARG A 359 9.30 -21.26 11.53
C ARG A 359 9.94 -22.64 11.39
N GLY A 360 11.12 -22.82 11.96
CA GLY A 360 11.72 -24.15 12.17
C GLY A 360 11.36 -24.71 13.53
N GLN A 361 10.82 -25.93 13.61
CA GLN A 361 10.44 -26.57 14.88
C GLN A 361 11.04 -27.98 14.95
N PHE A 362 11.83 -28.25 15.99
CA PHE A 362 12.59 -29.49 16.10
C PHE A 362 12.54 -30.06 17.51
N ASP A 363 12.24 -31.36 17.64
CA ASP A 363 12.41 -32.08 18.90
C ASP A 363 13.86 -32.01 19.35
N PHE A 364 14.07 -31.72 20.63
CA PHE A 364 15.38 -31.52 21.23
C PHE A 364 15.60 -32.49 22.39
N VAL A 365 16.64 -33.31 22.27
CA VAL A 365 17.05 -34.24 23.32
C VAL A 365 18.24 -33.65 24.07
N PRO A 366 18.07 -33.26 25.35
CA PRO A 366 19.14 -32.62 26.09
C PRO A 366 20.16 -33.65 26.59
N VAL A 367 21.41 -33.19 26.76
CA VAL A 367 22.45 -33.92 27.50
C VAL A 367 22.62 -33.32 28.90
N ALA A 368 23.18 -34.11 29.81
CA ALA A 368 23.50 -33.63 31.15
C ALA A 368 24.51 -32.48 31.10
N GLY A 369 24.25 -31.40 31.86
CA GLY A 369 25.10 -30.22 31.90
C GLY A 369 24.87 -29.27 30.72
N GLU A 370 25.94 -28.86 30.06
CA GLU A 370 25.90 -27.87 28.98
C GLU A 370 25.49 -28.51 27.66
N ASN A 371 24.47 -27.93 27.03
CA ASN A 371 23.96 -28.26 25.72
C ASN A 371 24.47 -27.23 24.71
N ARG A 372 24.75 -27.66 23.48
CA ARG A 372 25.35 -26.82 22.43
C ARG A 372 24.60 -26.94 21.12
N LEU A 373 24.34 -25.79 20.52
CA LEU A 373 23.74 -25.69 19.18
C LEU A 373 24.77 -25.18 18.19
N ALA A 374 24.75 -25.72 16.99
CA ALA A 374 25.48 -25.19 15.83
C ALA A 374 24.52 -25.12 14.65
N ILE A 375 24.44 -23.96 14.00
CA ILE A 375 23.53 -23.68 12.90
C ILE A 375 24.36 -23.19 11.72
N ARG A 376 24.31 -23.91 10.60
CA ARG A 376 24.88 -23.42 9.35
C ARG A 376 23.79 -22.67 8.63
N VAL A 377 24.03 -21.40 8.31
CA VAL A 377 23.10 -20.54 7.57
C VAL A 377 23.71 -20.22 6.21
N SER A 378 22.96 -20.50 5.16
CA SER A 378 23.30 -20.18 3.77
C SER A 378 22.44 -19.00 3.29
N PRO A 379 23.03 -17.97 2.67
CA PRO A 379 22.31 -16.91 1.97
C PRO A 379 21.35 -17.44 0.89
N PRO A 380 20.43 -16.59 0.39
CA PRO A 380 19.70 -16.88 -0.85
C PRO A 380 20.69 -17.23 -1.98
N PRO A 381 20.46 -18.30 -2.77
CA PRO A 381 21.42 -18.75 -3.77
C PRO A 381 21.58 -17.80 -4.96
N HIS A 382 20.63 -16.88 -5.19
CA HIS A 382 20.69 -15.88 -6.25
C HIS A 382 20.73 -14.45 -5.69
N PRO A 383 21.78 -14.03 -4.96
CA PRO A 383 21.82 -12.72 -4.27
C PRO A 383 21.91 -11.49 -5.19
N GLY A 384 21.94 -11.70 -6.52
CA GLY A 384 22.00 -10.65 -7.53
C GLY A 384 23.30 -9.83 -7.51
N ILE A 385 23.29 -8.71 -8.23
CA ILE A 385 24.33 -7.68 -8.20
C ILE A 385 23.63 -6.36 -7.88
N PRO A 386 24.01 -5.66 -6.80
CA PRO A 386 23.32 -4.45 -6.43
C PRO A 386 23.66 -3.31 -7.39
N HIS A 387 22.67 -2.46 -7.65
CA HIS A 387 22.88 -1.18 -8.32
C HIS A 387 23.23 -0.11 -7.29
N GLU A 388 24.44 0.41 -7.34
CA GLU A 388 24.87 1.56 -6.58
C GLU A 388 24.35 2.85 -7.22
N GLN A 389 23.53 3.54 -6.45
CA GLN A 389 22.87 4.76 -6.84
C GLN A 389 23.84 5.95 -6.90
N SER A 390 23.68 6.80 -7.91
CA SER A 390 24.44 8.05 -8.05
C SER A 390 23.70 9.03 -8.94
N ILE A 391 24.17 10.27 -9.04
CA ILE A 391 23.59 11.23 -9.99
C ILE A 391 23.73 10.72 -11.44
N ALA A 392 24.84 10.06 -11.77
CA ALA A 392 25.11 9.54 -13.11
C ALA A 392 24.35 8.26 -13.43
N ALA A 393 24.22 7.35 -12.46
CA ALA A 393 23.57 6.05 -12.63
C ALA A 393 22.05 6.09 -12.45
N GLY A 394 21.54 7.07 -11.69
CA GLY A 394 20.15 7.08 -11.24
C GLY A 394 19.84 5.96 -10.24
N VAL A 395 18.54 5.71 -10.02
CA VAL A 395 18.02 4.79 -9.01
C VAL A 395 18.24 3.31 -9.33
N GLY A 396 18.49 2.97 -10.60
CA GLY A 396 18.59 1.59 -11.06
C GLY A 396 17.24 0.92 -11.34
N GLU A 397 17.29 -0.37 -11.67
CA GLU A 397 16.10 -1.22 -11.74
C GLU A 397 15.71 -1.69 -10.34
N ASN A 398 14.42 -1.96 -10.16
CA ASN A 398 13.87 -2.40 -8.89
C ASN A 398 14.09 -3.90 -8.68
N GLY A 399 15.06 -4.31 -7.85
CA GLY A 399 15.37 -5.72 -7.58
C GLY A 399 15.92 -6.49 -8.79
N GLY A 400 15.89 -7.82 -8.71
CA GLY A 400 16.45 -8.68 -9.74
C GLY A 400 16.41 -10.16 -9.40
N GLN A 401 17.55 -10.83 -9.57
CA GLN A 401 17.69 -12.28 -9.44
C GLN A 401 17.25 -12.83 -8.08
N LEU A 402 17.29 -12.04 -7.02
CA LEU A 402 16.88 -12.47 -5.68
C LEU A 402 15.41 -12.87 -5.62
N ALA A 403 14.56 -12.35 -6.51
CA ALA A 403 13.14 -12.74 -6.59
C ALA A 403 12.93 -14.21 -6.99
N ILE A 404 13.91 -14.85 -7.64
CA ILE A 404 13.88 -16.28 -7.99
C ILE A 404 13.71 -17.15 -6.75
N ASP A 405 14.32 -16.72 -5.63
CA ASP A 405 14.37 -17.48 -4.39
C ASP A 405 13.06 -17.41 -3.58
N GLY A 406 12.08 -16.62 -4.02
CA GLY A 406 10.75 -16.56 -3.44
C GLY A 406 10.71 -15.88 -2.07
N PRO A 407 10.37 -16.59 -0.97
CA PRO A 407 10.17 -16.00 0.35
C PRO A 407 11.47 -15.45 0.97
N THR A 408 11.88 -14.25 0.57
CA THR A 408 13.03 -13.50 1.14
C THR A 408 12.78 -11.99 1.03
N PHE A 409 13.72 -11.18 1.55
CA PHE A 409 13.67 -9.72 1.50
C PHE A 409 14.22 -9.21 0.17
N ILE A 410 13.42 -9.31 -0.90
CA ILE A 410 13.86 -9.07 -2.29
C ILE A 410 14.46 -7.66 -2.49
N ALA A 411 13.93 -6.65 -1.80
CA ALA A 411 14.43 -5.28 -1.90
C ALA A 411 15.89 -5.11 -1.43
N THR A 412 16.45 -6.07 -0.70
CA THR A 412 17.83 -6.04 -0.22
C THR A 412 18.86 -6.22 -1.34
N GLU A 413 18.46 -6.65 -2.54
CA GLU A 413 19.30 -6.56 -3.75
C GLU A 413 19.53 -5.10 -4.16
N GLY A 414 18.60 -4.20 -3.83
CA GLY A 414 18.58 -2.80 -4.22
C GLY A 414 17.23 -2.43 -4.83
N TRP A 415 16.73 -1.24 -4.52
CA TRP A 415 15.46 -0.70 -4.98
C TRP A 415 15.52 0.83 -5.06
N ASP A 416 14.50 1.48 -5.62
CA ASP A 416 14.41 2.94 -5.73
C ASP A 416 14.33 3.73 -4.40
N TRP A 417 14.26 3.07 -3.24
CA TRP A 417 14.29 3.67 -1.89
C TRP A 417 15.29 3.01 -0.91
N ILE A 418 16.12 2.08 -1.38
CA ILE A 418 17.10 1.37 -0.54
C ILE A 418 18.26 0.84 -1.41
N PRO A 419 19.53 1.00 -1.00
CA PRO A 419 20.64 0.43 -1.73
C PRO A 419 20.71 -1.09 -1.48
N GLY A 420 21.55 -1.77 -2.25
CA GLY A 420 21.86 -3.17 -1.95
C GLY A 420 22.44 -3.35 -0.55
N ILE A 421 21.83 -4.22 0.25
CA ILE A 421 22.29 -4.58 1.60
C ILE A 421 23.21 -5.80 1.49
N ARG A 422 24.46 -5.64 1.90
CA ARG A 422 25.58 -6.54 1.51
C ARG A 422 25.45 -8.00 1.93
N ASP A 423 24.66 -8.31 2.94
CA ASP A 423 24.39 -9.69 3.38
C ASP A 423 23.01 -10.22 2.93
N ARG A 424 22.23 -9.42 2.18
CA ARG A 424 20.82 -9.71 1.81
C ARG A 424 19.96 -10.10 3.02
N ASN A 425 20.26 -9.51 4.18
CA ASN A 425 19.71 -9.86 5.49
C ASN A 425 19.85 -11.35 5.87
N THR A 426 20.91 -12.03 5.45
CA THR A 426 21.20 -13.41 5.87
C THR A 426 21.44 -13.49 7.38
N GLY A 427 20.79 -14.42 8.07
CA GLY A 427 21.02 -14.68 9.49
C GLY A 427 19.81 -15.22 10.25
N LEU A 428 19.98 -15.35 11.57
CA LEU A 428 18.93 -15.69 12.53
C LEU A 428 18.14 -14.40 12.88
N TRP A 429 17.33 -13.93 11.93
CA TRP A 429 16.67 -12.62 12.01
C TRP A 429 15.48 -12.57 12.99
N ARG A 430 15.03 -13.72 13.51
CA ARG A 430 14.01 -13.83 14.57
C ARG A 430 14.56 -14.62 15.78
N PRO A 431 13.94 -14.49 16.96
CA PRO A 431 14.36 -15.22 18.16
C PRO A 431 14.39 -16.74 17.98
N VAL A 432 15.25 -17.40 18.77
CA VAL A 432 15.28 -18.86 18.92
C VAL A 432 14.82 -19.22 20.33
N GLU A 433 13.82 -20.09 20.43
CA GLU A 433 13.20 -20.47 21.71
C GLU A 433 13.41 -21.95 22.03
N LEU A 434 13.52 -22.24 23.33
CA LEU A 434 13.35 -23.58 23.89
C LEU A 434 11.97 -23.65 24.54
N VAL A 435 11.16 -24.64 24.18
CA VAL A 435 9.83 -24.88 24.73
C VAL A 435 9.79 -26.24 25.40
N ALA A 436 9.30 -26.30 26.64
CA ALA A 436 9.11 -27.53 27.41
C ALA A 436 7.63 -27.83 27.62
N HIS A 437 7.19 -29.01 27.17
CA HIS A 437 5.80 -29.45 27.21
C HIS A 437 5.68 -30.96 27.52
N GLY A 438 4.46 -31.43 27.80
CA GLY A 438 4.14 -32.85 27.96
C GLY A 438 3.95 -33.56 26.62
N ASP A 439 3.17 -34.64 26.59
CA ASP A 439 2.97 -35.44 25.37
C ASP A 439 2.09 -34.79 24.31
N VAL A 440 1.30 -33.80 24.71
CA VAL A 440 0.38 -33.05 23.84
C VAL A 440 0.80 -31.58 23.80
N ARG A 441 0.96 -31.03 22.61
CA ARG A 441 1.38 -29.64 22.38
C ARG A 441 0.27 -28.84 21.71
N ILE A 442 0.09 -27.58 22.11
CA ILE A 442 -0.83 -26.64 21.46
C ILE A 442 -0.11 -26.02 20.25
N LEU A 443 -0.72 -26.12 19.07
CA LEU A 443 -0.20 -25.53 17.83
C LEU A 443 -0.73 -24.08 17.67
N ASP A 444 -1.08 -23.66 16.46
CA ASP A 444 -1.58 -22.31 16.18
C ASP A 444 -3.12 -22.27 16.22
N PRO A 445 -3.73 -21.80 17.33
CA PRO A 445 -5.18 -21.72 17.43
C PRO A 445 -5.74 -20.64 16.49
N GLN A 446 -7.03 -20.70 16.23
CA GLN A 446 -7.76 -19.70 15.45
C GLN A 446 -8.95 -19.19 16.26
N VAL A 447 -9.11 -17.87 16.27
CA VAL A 447 -10.29 -17.20 16.81
C VAL A 447 -11.00 -16.48 15.67
N ILE A 448 -12.26 -16.82 15.43
CA ILE A 448 -13.13 -16.12 14.47
C ILE A 448 -14.23 -15.44 15.28
N THR A 449 -14.50 -14.18 14.96
CA THR A 449 -15.57 -13.40 15.58
C THR A 449 -16.59 -13.01 14.54
N ASP A 450 -17.87 -13.21 14.85
CA ASP A 450 -19.00 -12.90 13.98
C ASP A 450 -19.94 -11.92 14.70
N LEU A 451 -20.19 -10.76 14.09
CA LEU A 451 -21.19 -9.80 14.58
C LEU A 451 -22.39 -9.76 13.64
N PRO A 452 -23.63 -9.85 14.15
CA PRO A 452 -24.83 -9.75 13.33
C PRO A 452 -25.10 -8.29 12.93
N LEU A 453 -24.24 -7.73 12.08
CA LEU A 453 -24.30 -6.34 11.65
C LEU A 453 -25.70 -5.98 11.09
N PRO A 454 -26.22 -4.77 11.36
CA PRO A 454 -25.54 -3.62 11.97
C PRO A 454 -25.48 -3.66 13.50
N ARG A 455 -25.97 -4.73 14.15
CA ARG A 455 -25.89 -4.87 15.59
C ARG A 455 -24.46 -5.16 16.02
N THR A 456 -24.01 -4.44 17.04
CA THR A 456 -22.69 -4.58 17.65
C THR A 456 -22.75 -4.88 19.15
N ASP A 457 -23.95 -5.10 19.69
CA ASP A 457 -24.23 -5.42 21.09
C ASP A 457 -24.02 -6.91 21.43
N VAL A 458 -23.68 -7.73 20.44
CA VAL A 458 -23.40 -9.17 20.60
C VAL A 458 -22.38 -9.63 19.55
N ALA A 459 -21.51 -10.56 19.92
CA ALA A 459 -20.61 -11.25 19.01
C ALA A 459 -20.56 -12.75 19.32
N ASP A 460 -20.62 -13.58 18.29
CA ASP A 460 -20.38 -15.01 18.36
C ASP A 460 -18.88 -15.27 18.15
N VAL A 461 -18.24 -15.99 19.09
CA VAL A 461 -16.80 -16.29 19.06
C VAL A 461 -16.57 -17.77 18.83
N HIS A 462 -15.80 -18.12 17.80
CA HIS A 462 -15.43 -19.48 17.47
C HIS A 462 -13.95 -19.69 17.76
N VAL A 463 -13.60 -20.74 18.50
CA VAL A 463 -12.21 -21.06 18.85
C VAL A 463 -11.89 -22.45 18.34
N THR A 464 -10.87 -22.57 17.50
CA THR A 464 -10.31 -23.85 17.05
C THR A 464 -8.88 -23.98 17.56
N VAL A 465 -8.59 -25.05 18.28
CA VAL A 465 -7.28 -25.31 18.88
C VAL A 465 -6.72 -26.61 18.30
N PRO A 466 -5.80 -26.53 17.32
CA PRO A 466 -5.06 -27.69 16.88
C PRO A 466 -4.07 -28.13 17.97
N VAL A 467 -4.01 -29.43 18.20
CA VAL A 467 -3.14 -30.08 19.18
C VAL A 467 -2.37 -31.21 18.52
N GLU A 468 -1.13 -31.39 18.89
CA GLU A 468 -0.27 -32.47 18.41
C GLU A 468 -0.03 -33.46 19.56
N ASN A 469 -0.47 -34.71 19.41
CA ASN A 469 -0.12 -35.80 20.30
C ASN A 469 1.17 -36.46 19.79
N GLY A 470 2.29 -36.16 20.43
CA GLY A 470 3.58 -36.74 20.10
C GLY A 470 3.79 -38.17 20.64
N GLY A 471 2.80 -38.73 21.35
CA GLY A 471 2.83 -40.10 21.86
C GLY A 471 2.62 -41.15 20.76
N THR A 472 2.70 -42.42 21.14
CA THR A 472 2.55 -43.57 20.21
C THR A 472 1.15 -44.17 20.20
N SER A 473 0.25 -43.70 21.05
CA SER A 473 -1.15 -44.15 21.13
C SER A 473 -2.11 -42.97 21.27
N ALA A 474 -3.39 -43.23 21.03
CA ALA A 474 -4.42 -42.24 21.29
C ALA A 474 -4.46 -41.86 22.78
N ARG A 475 -4.72 -40.58 23.07
CA ARG A 475 -4.83 -40.02 24.42
C ARG A 475 -6.12 -39.24 24.57
N GLN A 476 -6.66 -39.16 25.78
CA GLN A 476 -7.75 -38.23 26.06
C GLN A 476 -7.17 -36.84 26.26
N VAL A 477 -7.56 -35.90 25.39
CA VAL A 477 -7.06 -34.53 25.42
C VAL A 477 -8.18 -33.59 25.80
N THR A 478 -8.05 -32.92 26.94
CA THR A 478 -8.93 -31.85 27.38
C THR A 478 -8.28 -30.51 27.04
N VAL A 479 -8.94 -29.69 26.22
CA VAL A 479 -8.52 -28.31 26.01
C VAL A 479 -9.43 -27.39 26.81
N ARG A 480 -8.84 -26.44 27.53
CA ARG A 480 -9.53 -25.34 28.21
C ARG A 480 -9.19 -24.04 27.53
N ALA A 481 -10.21 -23.23 27.23
CA ALA A 481 -10.05 -21.91 26.64
C ALA A 481 -10.73 -20.85 27.50
N ALA A 482 -10.01 -19.74 27.73
CA ALA A 482 -10.45 -18.67 28.60
C ALA A 482 -10.10 -17.29 28.04
N PHE A 483 -11.05 -16.36 28.03
CA PHE A 483 -10.83 -14.93 27.76
C PHE A 483 -11.96 -14.10 28.38
N GLY A 484 -11.63 -12.93 28.95
CA GLY A 484 -12.63 -12.13 29.69
C GLY A 484 -13.34 -13.00 30.76
N ASP A 485 -14.67 -13.07 30.68
CA ASP A 485 -15.52 -13.92 31.53
C ASP A 485 -15.82 -15.31 30.93
N VAL A 486 -15.42 -15.56 29.69
CA VAL A 486 -15.67 -16.83 28.99
C VAL A 486 -14.71 -17.91 29.49
N ARG A 487 -15.25 -19.05 29.89
CA ARG A 487 -14.50 -20.27 30.23
C ARG A 487 -15.20 -21.46 29.58
N VAL A 488 -14.49 -22.19 28.72
CA VAL A 488 -15.01 -23.38 28.04
C VAL A 488 -13.98 -24.50 28.07
N GLU A 489 -14.43 -25.75 28.15
CA GLU A 489 -13.56 -26.91 28.07
C GLU A 489 -14.19 -28.04 27.25
N LYS A 490 -13.34 -28.80 26.56
CA LYS A 490 -13.79 -29.92 25.72
C LYS A 490 -12.74 -31.01 25.71
N THR A 491 -13.20 -32.26 25.84
CA THR A 491 -12.34 -33.45 25.78
C THR A 491 -12.57 -34.19 24.46
N VAL A 492 -11.49 -34.58 23.80
CA VAL A 492 -11.48 -35.40 22.59
C VAL A 492 -10.48 -36.54 22.71
N SER A 493 -10.70 -37.63 21.99
CA SER A 493 -9.69 -38.67 21.80
C SER A 493 -8.77 -38.24 20.66
N ALA A 494 -7.50 -37.95 20.96
CA ALA A 494 -6.51 -37.52 19.97
C ALA A 494 -5.57 -38.70 19.62
N PRO A 495 -5.62 -39.27 18.40
CA PRO A 495 -4.61 -40.23 17.94
C PRO A 495 -3.21 -39.59 17.87
N PRO A 496 -2.13 -40.38 17.72
CA PRO A 496 -0.82 -39.85 17.39
C PRO A 496 -0.86 -38.90 16.18
N GLY A 497 -0.19 -37.75 16.28
CA GLY A 497 -0.23 -36.69 15.27
C GLY A 497 -1.20 -35.55 15.60
N GLU A 498 -1.63 -34.80 14.59
CA GLU A 498 -2.47 -33.61 14.75
C GLU A 498 -3.95 -33.98 14.94
N SER A 499 -4.61 -33.30 15.87
CA SER A 499 -6.06 -33.31 16.10
C SER A 499 -6.54 -31.89 16.34
N ARG A 500 -7.86 -31.65 16.26
CA ARG A 500 -8.45 -30.31 16.45
C ARG A 500 -9.55 -30.34 17.50
N VAL A 501 -9.49 -29.40 18.44
CA VAL A 501 -10.57 -29.14 19.41
C VAL A 501 -11.30 -27.87 19.02
N VAL A 502 -12.59 -28.00 18.70
CA VAL A 502 -13.43 -26.89 18.19
C VAL A 502 -14.48 -26.52 19.24
N PHE A 503 -14.53 -25.23 19.56
CA PHE A 503 -15.53 -24.61 20.42
C PHE A 503 -16.40 -23.67 19.59
N THR A 504 -17.73 -23.86 19.66
CA THR A 504 -18.71 -23.04 18.94
C THR A 504 -19.75 -22.48 19.90
N PRO A 505 -20.38 -21.32 19.60
CA PRO A 505 -21.48 -20.78 20.40
C PRO A 505 -22.70 -21.70 20.51
N ALA A 506 -22.89 -22.62 19.54
CA ALA A 506 -23.97 -23.61 19.58
C ALA A 506 -23.77 -24.66 20.66
N GLU A 507 -22.52 -25.09 20.89
CA GLU A 507 -22.16 -26.05 21.95
C GLU A 507 -21.89 -25.33 23.28
N PHE A 508 -21.30 -24.13 23.23
CA PHE A 508 -20.92 -23.34 24.41
C PHE A 508 -21.54 -21.94 24.36
N PRO A 509 -22.72 -21.72 24.96
CA PRO A 509 -23.41 -20.43 24.93
C PRO A 509 -22.60 -19.25 25.49
N ALA A 510 -21.60 -19.51 26.34
CA ALA A 510 -20.69 -18.47 26.85
C ALA A 510 -19.86 -17.78 25.75
N LEU A 511 -19.71 -18.42 24.58
CA LEU A 511 -19.05 -17.84 23.41
C LEU A 511 -19.91 -16.84 22.64
N ARG A 512 -21.18 -16.66 23.03
CA ARG A 512 -22.02 -15.54 22.59
C ARG A 512 -21.82 -14.35 23.54
N VAL A 513 -20.80 -13.55 23.25
CA VAL A 513 -20.37 -12.42 24.09
C VAL A 513 -21.33 -11.26 23.93
N ARG A 514 -21.94 -10.81 25.03
CA ARG A 514 -22.83 -9.63 25.05
C ARG A 514 -22.03 -8.36 25.35
N ASN A 515 -22.39 -7.26 24.69
CA ASN A 515 -21.72 -5.97 24.77
C ASN A 515 -20.18 -6.09 24.68
N PRO A 516 -19.65 -6.78 23.66
CA PRO A 516 -18.21 -6.94 23.53
C PRO A 516 -17.52 -5.58 23.41
N ARG A 517 -16.38 -5.41 24.06
CA ARG A 517 -15.44 -4.34 23.69
C ARG A 517 -14.89 -4.66 22.30
N LEU A 518 -15.21 -3.82 21.33
CA LEU A 518 -14.81 -4.00 19.94
C LEU A 518 -13.43 -3.45 19.69
N TRP A 519 -12.69 -4.08 18.79
CA TRP A 519 -11.51 -3.48 18.21
C TRP A 519 -11.92 -2.49 17.10
N TRP A 520 -11.37 -1.28 17.14
CA TRP A 520 -11.54 -0.25 16.13
C TRP A 520 -10.20 0.28 15.60
N PRO A 521 -10.14 0.66 14.31
CA PRO A 521 -9.01 1.39 13.78
C PRO A 521 -8.91 2.80 14.40
N ASN A 522 -7.71 3.37 14.34
CA ASN A 522 -7.40 4.67 14.91
C ASN A 522 -8.36 5.77 14.40
N GLY A 523 -8.91 6.54 15.33
CA GLY A 523 -9.89 7.60 15.07
C GLY A 523 -11.35 7.14 15.06
N TYR A 524 -11.64 5.83 15.15
CA TYR A 524 -13.01 5.31 15.14
C TYR A 524 -13.44 4.74 16.51
N GLY A 525 -12.53 4.32 17.38
CA GLY A 525 -12.88 3.82 18.71
C GLY A 525 -11.67 3.28 19.47
N GLU A 526 -11.92 2.56 20.56
CA GLU A 526 -10.87 1.84 21.28
C GLU A 526 -10.37 0.64 20.46
N ALA A 527 -9.06 0.43 20.40
CA ALA A 527 -8.46 -0.78 19.83
C ALA A 527 -8.48 -1.92 20.88
N ALA A 528 -9.68 -2.34 21.30
CA ALA A 528 -9.81 -3.28 22.40
C ALA A 528 -9.28 -4.68 22.05
N LEU A 529 -8.47 -5.25 22.95
CA LEU A 529 -7.87 -6.57 22.82
C LEU A 529 -8.26 -7.47 23.99
N TYR A 530 -8.47 -8.75 23.71
CA TYR A 530 -8.68 -9.82 24.68
C TYR A 530 -7.44 -10.72 24.72
N GLN A 531 -7.15 -11.24 25.91
CA GLN A 531 -6.14 -12.28 26.09
C GLN A 531 -6.81 -13.64 26.14
N LEU A 532 -6.55 -14.48 25.14
CA LEU A 532 -6.92 -15.89 25.12
C LEU A 532 -5.85 -16.69 25.87
N SER A 533 -6.27 -17.43 26.89
CA SER A 533 -5.45 -18.42 27.59
C SER A 533 -5.94 -19.82 27.23
N LEU A 534 -5.00 -20.69 26.87
CA LEU A 534 -5.25 -22.08 26.48
C LEU A 534 -4.43 -23.02 27.35
N GLU A 535 -5.07 -24.09 27.81
CA GLU A 535 -4.43 -25.24 28.46
C GLU A 535 -4.80 -26.51 27.72
N ALA A 536 -3.84 -27.40 27.49
CA ALA A 536 -4.08 -28.75 27.00
C ALA A 536 -3.66 -29.75 28.09
N LEU A 537 -4.60 -30.59 28.52
CA LEU A 537 -4.38 -31.68 29.45
C LEU A 537 -4.40 -33.00 28.70
N ALA A 538 -3.37 -33.84 28.90
CA ALA A 538 -3.30 -35.20 28.39
C ALA A 538 -3.63 -36.18 29.53
N ASP A 539 -4.70 -36.96 29.38
CA ASP A 539 -5.16 -37.93 30.38
C ASP A 539 -5.33 -37.30 31.78
N GLY A 540 -5.83 -36.05 31.82
CA GLY A 540 -6.06 -35.27 33.03
C GLY A 540 -4.85 -34.53 33.60
N GLN A 541 -3.66 -34.65 33.00
CA GLN A 541 -2.44 -33.95 33.42
C GLN A 541 -2.11 -32.78 32.48
N LEU A 542 -1.73 -31.63 33.03
CA LEU A 542 -1.35 -30.47 32.22
C LEU A 542 -0.14 -30.82 31.34
N SER A 543 -0.31 -30.61 30.04
CA SER A 543 0.70 -30.92 29.03
C SER A 543 1.30 -29.66 28.42
N ASP A 544 0.48 -28.69 28.01
CA ASP A 544 0.98 -27.44 27.40
C ASP A 544 0.04 -26.27 27.70
N THR A 545 0.60 -25.06 27.63
CA THR A 545 -0.12 -23.79 27.80
C THR A 545 0.27 -22.80 26.71
N LYS A 546 -0.69 -22.04 26.21
CA LYS A 546 -0.45 -20.98 25.23
C LYS A 546 -1.33 -19.77 25.53
N THR A 547 -0.75 -18.58 25.43
CA THR A 547 -1.49 -17.31 25.49
C THR A 547 -1.33 -16.57 24.18
N GLN A 548 -2.38 -15.90 23.73
CA GLN A 548 -2.33 -14.99 22.58
C GLN A 548 -3.38 -13.88 22.71
N ARG A 549 -3.20 -12.79 21.98
CA ARG A 549 -4.20 -11.71 21.91
C ARG A 549 -5.06 -11.84 20.67
N PHE A 550 -6.29 -11.33 20.74
CA PHE A 550 -7.18 -11.15 19.60
C PHE A 550 -8.12 -9.96 19.85
N GLY A 551 -8.70 -9.41 18.78
CA GLY A 551 -9.73 -8.37 18.86
C GLY A 551 -11.06 -8.88 18.32
N ILE A 552 -12.18 -8.44 18.92
CA ILE A 552 -13.52 -8.72 18.39
C ILE A 552 -13.87 -7.62 17.38
N ARG A 553 -13.98 -7.99 16.11
CA ARG A 553 -14.40 -7.07 15.04
C ARG A 553 -14.95 -7.81 13.83
N GLU A 554 -15.70 -7.09 13.01
CA GLU A 554 -16.09 -7.52 11.66
C GLU A 554 -15.41 -6.67 10.58
N VAL A 555 -15.11 -7.27 9.43
CA VAL A 555 -14.57 -6.58 8.25
C VAL A 555 -15.37 -6.97 7.02
N SER A 556 -15.72 -5.97 6.21
CA SER A 556 -16.32 -6.19 4.90
C SER A 556 -15.85 -5.15 3.88
N TYR A 557 -16.07 -5.45 2.61
CA TYR A 557 -15.48 -4.69 1.50
C TYR A 557 -16.55 -4.31 0.49
N ASP A 558 -16.72 -3.01 0.21
CA ASP A 558 -17.52 -2.58 -0.94
C ASP A 558 -16.62 -2.63 -2.19
N LEU A 559 -16.96 -3.54 -3.11
CA LEU A 559 -16.20 -3.87 -4.31
C LEU A 559 -17.06 -3.71 -5.57
N SER A 560 -16.38 -3.55 -6.71
CA SER A 560 -16.97 -3.78 -8.02
C SER A 560 -16.57 -5.18 -8.47
N LEU A 561 -17.55 -6.06 -8.73
CA LEU A 561 -17.32 -7.44 -9.14
C LEU A 561 -18.19 -7.81 -10.34
N PHE A 562 -17.62 -8.52 -11.30
CA PHE A 562 -18.38 -9.05 -12.43
C PHE A 562 -19.22 -10.26 -12.02
N ASP A 563 -20.46 -10.32 -12.47
CA ASP A 563 -21.26 -11.54 -12.41
C ASP A 563 -21.02 -12.45 -13.63
N SER A 564 -21.63 -13.63 -13.57
CA SER A 564 -21.63 -14.69 -14.57
C SER A 564 -22.26 -14.26 -15.89
N ALA A 565 -23.14 -13.24 -15.87
CA ALA A 565 -23.72 -12.61 -17.05
C ALA A 565 -22.83 -11.49 -17.64
N GLY A 566 -21.68 -11.20 -17.03
CA GLY A 566 -20.76 -10.15 -17.48
C GLY A 566 -21.19 -8.73 -17.11
N ALA A 567 -22.17 -8.57 -16.21
CA ALA A 567 -22.51 -7.27 -15.65
C ALA A 567 -21.59 -6.95 -14.47
N LEU A 568 -21.16 -5.69 -14.37
CA LEU A 568 -20.36 -5.22 -13.25
C LEU A 568 -21.29 -4.75 -12.12
N ARG A 569 -21.16 -5.38 -10.96
CA ARG A 569 -22.04 -5.15 -9.80
C ARG A 569 -21.26 -4.47 -8.69
N ARG A 570 -21.89 -3.50 -8.04
CA ARG A 570 -21.39 -2.91 -6.80
C ARG A 570 -21.96 -3.68 -5.61
N VAL A 571 -21.10 -4.34 -4.84
CA VAL A 571 -21.51 -5.23 -3.74
C VAL A 571 -20.66 -5.00 -2.50
N ASN A 572 -21.22 -5.22 -1.32
CA ASN A 572 -20.47 -5.45 -0.10
C ASN A 572 -20.24 -6.96 0.07
N VAL A 573 -19.01 -7.34 0.40
CA VAL A 573 -18.62 -8.73 0.68
C VAL A 573 -18.20 -8.85 2.14
N GLN A 574 -18.93 -9.63 2.93
CA GLN A 574 -18.63 -9.96 4.31
C GLN A 574 -18.27 -11.44 4.42
N THR A 575 -16.98 -11.74 4.52
CA THR A 575 -16.42 -13.10 4.40
C THR A 575 -16.80 -14.05 5.54
N THR A 576 -17.26 -13.52 6.67
CA THR A 576 -17.73 -14.29 7.84
C THR A 576 -19.20 -14.76 7.71
N ASP A 577 -20.05 -14.04 6.95
CA ASP A 577 -21.50 -14.27 6.78
C ASP A 577 -21.82 -15.38 5.75
N GLY A 578 -21.50 -16.64 6.01
CA GLY A 578 -21.68 -17.66 4.96
C GLY A 578 -21.73 -19.12 5.37
N LYS A 579 -21.95 -19.40 6.66
CA LYS A 579 -21.47 -20.64 7.33
C LYS A 579 -19.94 -20.69 7.30
N LEU A 580 -19.32 -19.88 8.15
CA LEU A 580 -17.95 -19.99 8.67
C LEU A 580 -16.93 -20.71 7.76
N ALA A 581 -16.13 -19.92 7.06
CA ALA A 581 -14.88 -20.28 6.37
C ALA A 581 -14.96 -21.29 5.21
N GLY A 582 -14.06 -21.12 4.23
CA GLY A 582 -13.78 -22.10 3.18
C GLY A 582 -14.59 -22.00 1.88
N THR A 583 -15.58 -21.11 1.78
CA THR A 583 -16.26 -20.86 0.50
C THR A 583 -15.68 -19.63 -0.18
N LYS A 584 -15.04 -19.83 -1.33
CA LYS A 584 -14.55 -18.72 -2.17
C LYS A 584 -15.73 -17.97 -2.78
N LEU A 585 -15.92 -16.71 -2.39
CA LEU A 585 -17.01 -15.84 -2.88
C LEU A 585 -16.59 -15.04 -4.11
N ILE A 586 -15.30 -14.75 -4.21
CA ILE A 586 -14.69 -13.94 -5.26
C ILE A 586 -13.78 -14.86 -6.07
N ASP A 587 -13.86 -14.74 -7.39
CA ASP A 587 -13.01 -15.42 -8.35
C ASP A 587 -11.84 -14.50 -8.69
N VAL A 588 -10.70 -14.84 -8.09
CA VAL A 588 -9.43 -14.11 -8.23
C VAL A 588 -8.53 -14.69 -9.32
N THR A 589 -8.99 -15.72 -10.04
CA THR A 589 -8.23 -16.32 -11.15
C THR A 589 -7.93 -15.29 -12.23
N HIS A 590 -6.93 -15.54 -13.06
CA HIS A 590 -6.63 -14.64 -14.19
C HIS A 590 -7.88 -14.45 -15.06
N GLU A 591 -8.61 -15.51 -15.38
CA GLU A 591 -9.85 -15.49 -16.16
C GLU A 591 -10.99 -14.75 -15.44
N GLY A 592 -11.04 -14.82 -14.11
CA GLY A 592 -11.97 -14.11 -13.26
C GLY A 592 -11.73 -12.60 -13.20
N ILE A 593 -10.49 -12.16 -13.43
CA ILE A 593 -10.11 -10.75 -13.49
C ILE A 593 -10.44 -10.19 -14.89
N LYS A 594 -11.26 -9.13 -14.89
CA LYS A 594 -11.82 -8.52 -16.10
C LYS A 594 -11.64 -7.01 -16.07
N GLN A 595 -11.50 -6.44 -17.27
CA GLN A 595 -11.36 -5.01 -17.44
C GLN A 595 -12.72 -4.32 -17.49
N SER A 596 -12.89 -3.32 -16.64
CA SER A 596 -13.99 -2.36 -16.66
C SER A 596 -13.56 -1.07 -17.40
N PRO A 597 -14.50 -0.19 -17.77
CA PRO A 597 -14.17 1.09 -18.40
C PRO A 597 -13.18 1.98 -17.63
N ARG A 598 -13.07 1.80 -16.31
CA ARG A 598 -12.26 2.66 -15.44
C ARG A 598 -11.16 1.94 -14.66
N GLY A 599 -10.93 0.66 -14.91
CA GLY A 599 -9.90 -0.14 -14.23
C GLY A 599 -10.16 -1.63 -14.30
N TRP A 600 -9.70 -2.40 -13.32
CA TRP A 600 -9.87 -3.86 -13.30
C TRP A 600 -10.71 -4.29 -12.11
N ALA A 601 -11.46 -5.39 -12.26
CA ALA A 601 -12.28 -5.97 -11.23
C ALA A 601 -12.25 -7.51 -11.32
N GLU A 602 -12.32 -8.15 -10.16
CA GLU A 602 -12.53 -9.60 -10.04
C GLU A 602 -13.99 -9.97 -10.36
N SER A 603 -14.28 -11.27 -10.36
CA SER A 603 -15.63 -11.78 -10.57
C SER A 603 -16.20 -12.37 -9.28
N LEU A 604 -17.52 -12.52 -9.21
CA LEU A 604 -18.15 -13.38 -8.24
C LEU A 604 -18.01 -14.84 -8.68
N THR A 605 -17.75 -15.73 -7.73
CA THR A 605 -17.94 -17.17 -8.00
C THR A 605 -19.44 -17.47 -8.06
N ALA A 606 -19.80 -18.65 -8.57
CA ALA A 606 -21.19 -19.13 -8.51
C ALA A 606 -21.72 -19.22 -7.07
N ALA A 607 -20.85 -19.49 -6.09
CA ALA A 607 -21.18 -19.44 -4.67
C ALA A 607 -21.40 -17.99 -4.21
N GLY A 608 -20.51 -17.06 -4.60
CA GLY A 608 -20.63 -15.63 -4.29
C GLY A 608 -21.96 -15.02 -4.72
N GLU A 609 -22.41 -15.29 -5.95
CA GLU A 609 -23.69 -14.75 -6.46
C GLU A 609 -24.93 -15.19 -5.68
N ARG A 610 -24.85 -16.34 -4.99
CA ARG A 610 -25.96 -16.91 -4.22
C ARG A 610 -25.78 -16.72 -2.70
N SER A 611 -24.67 -16.14 -2.28
CA SER A 611 -24.30 -16.06 -0.86
C SER A 611 -24.96 -14.86 -0.17
N PRO A 612 -25.48 -15.03 1.06
CA PRO A 612 -25.94 -13.89 1.86
C PRO A 612 -24.81 -12.94 2.27
N ALA A 613 -23.54 -13.39 2.25
CA ALA A 613 -22.35 -12.56 2.44
C ALA A 613 -22.17 -11.46 1.39
N VAL A 614 -22.81 -11.60 0.21
CA VAL A 614 -22.66 -10.68 -0.91
C VAL A 614 -23.95 -9.89 -1.05
N THR A 615 -23.93 -8.63 -0.60
CA THR A 615 -25.11 -7.76 -0.62
C THR A 615 -24.92 -6.61 -1.61
N PRO A 616 -25.94 -6.20 -2.36
CA PRO A 616 -25.83 -5.04 -3.24
C PRO A 616 -25.67 -3.77 -2.41
N VAL A 617 -24.78 -2.86 -2.84
CA VAL A 617 -24.70 -1.50 -2.27
C VAL A 617 -24.97 -0.45 -3.33
N PRO A 618 -25.56 0.71 -2.97
CA PRO A 618 -25.78 1.78 -3.93
C PRO A 618 -24.46 2.22 -4.56
N GLN A 619 -24.47 2.47 -5.87
CA GLN A 619 -23.32 3.03 -6.56
C GLN A 619 -23.17 4.50 -6.18
N GLN A 620 -22.37 4.77 -5.14
CA GLN A 620 -22.10 6.11 -4.63
C GLN A 620 -20.82 6.71 -5.20
N MET A 621 -19.89 5.85 -5.64
CA MET A 621 -18.60 6.24 -6.21
C MET A 621 -18.40 5.63 -7.60
N PRO A 622 -17.60 6.27 -8.47
CA PRO A 622 -17.02 5.66 -9.65
C PRO A 622 -16.43 4.27 -9.36
N GLU A 623 -16.50 3.35 -10.32
CA GLU A 623 -15.73 2.12 -10.28
C GLU A 623 -14.30 2.33 -10.81
N PRO A 624 -13.39 1.38 -10.54
CA PRO A 624 -13.50 0.29 -9.57
C PRO A 624 -12.75 0.65 -8.29
N HIS A 625 -13.45 0.81 -7.16
CA HIS A 625 -12.82 1.36 -5.95
C HIS A 625 -13.24 0.61 -4.68
N LEU A 626 -12.27 0.08 -3.95
CA LEU A 626 -12.44 -0.54 -2.62
C LEU A 626 -13.00 0.47 -1.60
N THR A 627 -13.98 0.08 -0.79
CA THR A 627 -14.22 0.71 0.52
C THR A 627 -14.13 -0.33 1.61
N ILE A 628 -13.26 -0.09 2.59
CA ILE A 628 -13.11 -0.96 3.76
C ILE A 628 -14.15 -0.55 4.80
N ARG A 629 -14.85 -1.54 5.37
CA ARG A 629 -15.71 -1.35 6.53
C ARG A 629 -15.16 -2.13 7.72
N VAL A 630 -15.21 -1.52 8.90
CA VAL A 630 -14.94 -2.20 10.17
C VAL A 630 -16.18 -2.06 11.05
N ASN A 631 -16.70 -3.18 11.54
CA ASN A 631 -17.95 -3.24 12.32
C ASN A 631 -19.12 -2.55 11.60
N GLY A 632 -19.19 -2.68 10.27
CA GLY A 632 -20.21 -2.07 9.41
C GLY A 632 -20.01 -0.59 9.04
N VAL A 633 -19.05 0.10 9.67
CA VAL A 633 -18.75 1.52 9.42
C VAL A 633 -17.70 1.67 8.32
N PRO A 634 -17.95 2.46 7.25
CA PRO A 634 -16.94 2.73 6.22
C PRO A 634 -15.78 3.56 6.78
N ILE A 635 -14.55 3.13 6.50
CA ILE A 635 -13.33 3.73 7.06
C ILE A 635 -12.65 4.59 6.01
N ALA A 636 -12.52 5.89 6.28
CA ALA A 636 -11.65 6.77 5.52
C ALA A 636 -10.19 6.32 5.72
N ALA A 637 -9.66 5.54 4.77
CA ALA A 637 -8.36 4.92 4.88
C ALA A 637 -7.25 5.94 4.63
N ARG A 638 -6.43 6.19 5.65
CA ARG A 638 -5.35 7.19 5.66
C ARG A 638 -4.09 6.51 6.16
N GLY A 639 -3.03 6.55 5.39
CA GLY A 639 -1.80 5.92 5.82
C GLY A 639 -0.75 5.95 4.76
N GLY A 640 0.09 4.92 4.77
CA GLY A 640 1.08 4.73 3.72
C GLY A 640 1.77 3.39 3.80
N ASN A 641 2.76 3.26 2.95
CA ASN A 641 3.53 2.04 2.79
C ASN A 641 4.70 2.02 3.76
N TRP A 642 4.98 0.82 4.26
CA TRP A 642 6.22 0.44 4.91
C TRP A 642 6.90 -0.56 3.99
N GLY A 643 7.98 -0.12 3.32
CA GLY A 643 8.80 -1.00 2.47
C GLY A 643 9.48 -2.08 3.29
N MET A 644 10.35 -1.67 4.20
CA MET A 644 10.94 -2.48 5.27
C MET A 644 10.99 -1.64 6.55
N ASP A 645 10.89 -2.31 7.69
CA ASP A 645 11.05 -1.74 9.03
C ASP A 645 12.46 -1.19 9.29
N ASP A 646 13.49 -1.92 8.88
CA ASP A 646 14.90 -1.54 8.98
C ASP A 646 15.74 -2.33 7.97
N ALA A 647 16.60 -1.64 7.21
CA ALA A 647 17.41 -2.27 6.17
C ALA A 647 18.41 -3.32 6.70
N MET A 648 18.76 -3.27 7.99
CA MET A 648 19.64 -4.26 8.64
C MET A 648 18.86 -5.27 9.50
N LYS A 649 17.52 -5.21 9.50
CA LYS A 649 16.65 -6.01 10.38
C LYS A 649 17.01 -5.89 11.87
N GLN A 650 17.40 -4.69 12.31
CA GLN A 650 17.57 -4.39 13.73
C GLN A 650 16.20 -4.13 14.38
N ILE A 651 15.40 -5.17 14.60
CA ILE A 651 14.00 -5.01 14.98
C ILE A 651 13.77 -5.36 16.45
N SER A 652 13.20 -4.42 17.19
CA SER A 652 12.67 -4.63 18.53
C SER A 652 11.39 -3.83 18.72
N ARG A 653 10.56 -4.22 19.68
CA ARG A 653 9.38 -3.45 20.08
C ARG A 653 9.74 -2.01 20.47
N GLU A 654 10.88 -1.80 21.13
CA GLU A 654 11.37 -0.48 21.54
C GLU A 654 11.74 0.40 20.34
N ARG A 655 12.27 -0.19 19.26
CA ARG A 655 12.58 0.55 18.02
C ARG A 655 11.32 0.87 17.22
N LEU A 656 10.35 -0.05 17.18
CA LEU A 656 9.14 0.11 16.38
C LEU A 656 8.07 0.99 17.05
N ALA A 657 7.92 0.91 18.38
CA ALA A 657 6.85 1.62 19.10
C ALA A 657 6.83 3.14 18.84
N PRO A 658 7.97 3.86 18.77
CA PRO A 658 8.00 5.26 18.40
C PRO A 658 7.38 5.56 17.02
N TYR A 659 7.63 4.73 16.01
CA TYR A 659 7.07 4.92 14.66
C TYR A 659 5.56 4.70 14.64
N PHE A 660 5.07 3.67 15.32
CA PHE A 660 3.63 3.44 15.46
C PHE A 660 2.93 4.60 16.19
N ARG A 661 3.57 5.16 17.23
CA ARG A 661 3.06 6.36 17.88
C ARG A 661 3.03 7.56 16.94
N LEU A 662 4.08 7.80 16.15
CA LEU A 662 4.11 8.87 15.16
C LEU A 662 2.98 8.72 14.12
N GLN A 663 2.75 7.52 13.61
CA GLN A 663 1.63 7.22 12.69
C GLN A 663 0.27 7.52 13.34
N LYS A 664 0.06 7.03 14.57
CA LYS A 664 -1.18 7.23 15.34
C LYS A 664 -1.46 8.71 15.60
N GLU A 665 -0.44 9.46 16.03
CA GLU A 665 -0.52 10.90 16.27
C GLU A 665 -0.65 11.72 14.99
N ALA A 666 -0.25 11.19 13.83
CA ALA A 666 -0.53 11.77 12.52
C ALA A 666 -1.93 11.42 11.98
N HIS A 667 -2.77 10.77 12.79
CA HIS A 667 -4.13 10.33 12.45
C HIS A 667 -4.20 9.32 11.29
N MET A 668 -3.10 8.61 11.04
CA MET A 668 -3.08 7.46 10.16
C MET A 668 -3.81 6.29 10.81
N ASN A 669 -4.41 5.44 9.99
CA ASN A 669 -5.12 4.24 10.42
C ASN A 669 -4.83 3.02 9.52
N VAL A 670 -3.95 3.17 8.53
CA VAL A 670 -3.49 2.07 7.65
C VAL A 670 -1.97 2.06 7.53
N ILE A 671 -1.38 0.88 7.57
CA ILE A 671 -0.04 0.59 7.06
C ILE A 671 -0.19 -0.48 5.97
N ARG A 672 0.32 -0.22 4.76
CA ARG A 672 0.53 -1.29 3.79
C ARG A 672 1.90 -1.90 4.03
N ASN A 673 1.93 -3.18 4.39
CA ASN A 673 3.14 -3.99 4.53
C ASN A 673 3.58 -4.43 3.14
N TRP A 674 4.28 -3.53 2.44
CA TRP A 674 4.68 -3.71 1.06
C TRP A 674 5.59 -4.93 0.91
N MET A 675 5.25 -5.80 -0.05
CA MET A 675 5.87 -7.12 -0.26
C MET A 675 6.00 -8.00 1.00
N GLY A 676 5.24 -7.75 2.07
CA GLY A 676 5.30 -8.56 3.28
C GLY A 676 6.66 -8.58 3.97
N ASN A 677 7.48 -7.53 3.84
CA ASN A 677 8.82 -7.51 4.45
C ASN A 677 8.80 -7.36 5.97
N ASN A 678 7.67 -6.96 6.56
CA ASN A 678 7.51 -6.81 8.01
C ASN A 678 6.71 -8.02 8.51
N ASN A 679 7.38 -9.01 9.08
CA ASN A 679 6.81 -10.29 9.52
C ASN A 679 7.27 -10.68 10.92
N GLU A 680 7.30 -9.67 11.80
CA GLU A 680 7.62 -9.74 13.21
C GLU A 680 6.35 -9.65 14.06
N GLU A 681 6.26 -10.46 15.12
CA GLU A 681 5.18 -10.41 16.11
C GLU A 681 5.01 -8.97 16.65
N GLU A 682 6.12 -8.32 16.97
CA GLU A 682 6.17 -6.96 17.50
C GLU A 682 5.51 -5.94 16.57
N PHE A 683 5.61 -6.13 15.25
CA PHE A 683 4.98 -5.26 14.26
C PHE A 683 3.45 -5.38 14.31
N PHE A 684 2.92 -6.61 14.29
CA PHE A 684 1.48 -6.84 14.31
C PHE A 684 0.86 -6.51 15.68
N GLU A 685 1.56 -6.78 16.78
CA GLU A 685 1.15 -6.38 18.12
C GLU A 685 1.02 -4.87 18.27
N LEU A 686 2.02 -4.12 17.79
CA LEU A 686 1.97 -2.66 17.81
C LEU A 686 0.86 -2.13 16.89
N ALA A 687 0.60 -2.79 15.76
CA ALA A 687 -0.51 -2.46 14.88
C ALA A 687 -1.86 -2.66 15.57
N ASP A 688 -2.04 -3.80 16.25
CA ASP A 688 -3.24 -4.12 17.02
C ASP A 688 -3.51 -3.08 18.10
N GLU A 689 -2.50 -2.73 18.90
CA GLU A 689 -2.61 -1.79 20.03
C GLU A 689 -2.86 -0.34 19.59
N ASN A 690 -2.31 0.04 18.44
CA ASN A 690 -2.44 1.39 17.92
C ASN A 690 -3.66 1.57 17.00
N GLY A 691 -4.40 0.51 16.71
CA GLY A 691 -5.52 0.55 15.77
C GLY A 691 -5.05 0.82 14.33
N MET A 692 -3.86 0.35 13.96
CA MET A 692 -3.35 0.45 12.59
C MET A 692 -3.83 -0.77 11.79
N MET A 693 -4.64 -0.55 10.77
CA MET A 693 -5.02 -1.61 9.84
C MET A 693 -3.82 -1.98 8.96
N ILE A 694 -3.53 -3.26 8.82
CA ILE A 694 -2.49 -3.78 7.94
C ILE A 694 -3.13 -4.31 6.65
N LEU A 695 -2.70 -3.75 5.52
CA LEU A 695 -2.87 -4.39 4.21
C LEU A 695 -1.59 -5.18 3.93
N ASN A 696 -1.67 -6.50 3.94
CA ASN A 696 -0.49 -7.36 3.98
C ASN A 696 -0.21 -7.99 2.62
N ASP A 697 0.90 -7.63 2.00
CA ASP A 697 1.36 -8.28 0.77
C ASP A 697 2.09 -9.59 1.08
N PHE A 698 2.15 -10.50 0.11
CA PHE A 698 3.15 -11.56 0.04
C PHE A 698 4.38 -11.12 -0.77
N TRP A 699 5.44 -11.92 -0.74
CA TRP A 699 6.80 -11.56 -1.16
C TRP A 699 7.01 -11.55 -2.69
N GLN A 700 6.15 -10.84 -3.43
CA GLN A 700 6.25 -10.68 -4.89
C GLN A 700 6.07 -9.21 -5.32
N SER A 701 6.80 -8.82 -6.37
CA SER A 701 6.84 -7.45 -6.93
C SER A 701 7.26 -7.52 -8.41
N THR A 702 7.48 -6.46 -9.17
CA THR A 702 6.59 -5.30 -9.44
C THR A 702 6.16 -5.38 -10.92
N GLN A 703 5.08 -4.68 -11.30
CA GLN A 703 4.75 -4.21 -12.66
C GLN A 703 4.77 -5.28 -13.78
N ASN A 704 4.47 -6.54 -13.42
CA ASN A 704 4.50 -7.68 -14.34
C ASN A 704 5.81 -7.76 -15.17
N PHE A 705 6.96 -7.44 -14.56
CA PHE A 705 8.24 -7.56 -15.25
C PHE A 705 9.34 -8.22 -14.42
N GLN A 706 9.25 -8.35 -13.09
CA GLN A 706 10.28 -9.04 -12.29
C GLN A 706 10.26 -10.55 -12.50
N VAL A 707 11.42 -11.19 -12.47
CA VAL A 707 11.49 -12.67 -12.49
C VAL A 707 10.63 -13.30 -11.39
N GLU A 708 9.97 -14.42 -11.72
CA GLU A 708 9.04 -15.11 -10.82
C GLU A 708 9.77 -16.09 -9.87
N PRO A 709 9.22 -16.34 -8.66
CA PRO A 709 9.71 -17.40 -7.79
C PRO A 709 9.70 -18.77 -8.47
N GLN A 710 10.84 -19.47 -8.46
CA GLN A 710 10.99 -20.76 -9.14
C GLN A 710 10.39 -21.95 -8.37
N ASP A 711 10.26 -21.84 -7.05
CA ASP A 711 9.72 -22.89 -6.18
C ASP A 711 8.40 -22.44 -5.54
N PRO A 712 7.25 -22.65 -6.22
CA PRO A 712 5.95 -22.25 -5.68
C PRO A 712 5.58 -22.99 -4.40
N GLN A 713 6.03 -24.23 -4.21
CA GLN A 713 5.71 -25.00 -3.01
C GLN A 713 6.44 -24.45 -1.78
N LEU A 714 7.70 -24.05 -1.95
CA LEU A 714 8.43 -23.33 -0.92
C LEU A 714 7.76 -22.00 -0.56
N PHE A 715 7.31 -21.25 -1.57
CA PHE A 715 6.59 -19.99 -1.35
C PHE A 715 5.29 -20.22 -0.56
N LEU A 716 4.45 -21.15 -1.02
CA LEU A 716 3.15 -21.46 -0.40
C LEU A 716 3.31 -22.03 1.01
N SER A 717 4.32 -22.86 1.28
CA SER A 717 4.57 -23.37 2.64
C SER A 717 4.97 -22.27 3.63
N ASN A 718 5.77 -21.28 3.19
CA ASN A 718 6.05 -20.09 3.99
C ASN A 718 4.76 -19.26 4.22
N ALA A 719 3.91 -19.13 3.20
CA ALA A 719 2.64 -18.39 3.30
C ALA A 719 1.68 -19.07 4.30
N VAL A 720 1.56 -20.40 4.27
CA VAL A 720 0.79 -21.18 5.23
C VAL A 720 1.23 -20.91 6.67
N ASP A 721 2.53 -20.96 6.95
CA ASP A 721 3.05 -20.71 8.31
C ASP A 721 2.77 -19.26 8.75
N THR A 722 3.00 -18.29 7.86
CA THR A 722 2.75 -16.86 8.09
C THR A 722 1.28 -16.60 8.44
N VAL A 723 0.35 -17.13 7.64
CA VAL A 723 -1.10 -16.96 7.86
C VAL A 723 -1.54 -17.63 9.15
N LYS A 724 -1.13 -18.88 9.41
CA LYS A 724 -1.47 -19.59 10.65
C LYS A 724 -0.98 -18.85 11.89
N ARG A 725 0.23 -18.27 11.81
CA ARG A 725 0.86 -17.52 12.90
C ARG A 725 0.12 -16.20 13.19
N TYR A 726 -0.23 -15.43 12.16
CA TYR A 726 -0.65 -14.04 12.32
C TYR A 726 -2.15 -13.75 12.11
N ARG A 727 -2.96 -14.72 11.64
CA ARG A 727 -4.42 -14.55 11.37
C ARG A 727 -5.26 -14.01 12.53
N ASN A 728 -4.81 -14.15 13.77
CA ASN A 728 -5.55 -13.68 14.96
C ASN A 728 -5.31 -12.20 15.27
N HIS A 729 -4.38 -11.52 14.59
CA HIS A 729 -4.20 -10.08 14.72
C HIS A 729 -5.39 -9.35 14.08
N PRO A 730 -6.23 -8.62 14.86
CA PRO A 730 -7.32 -7.83 14.32
C PRO A 730 -6.83 -6.74 13.35
N SER A 731 -5.58 -6.27 13.50
CA SER A 731 -5.00 -5.27 12.61
C SER A 731 -4.92 -5.71 11.16
N ILE A 732 -4.67 -6.98 10.84
CA ILE A 732 -4.66 -7.44 9.44
C ILE A 732 -6.08 -7.31 8.87
N ILE A 733 -6.28 -6.58 7.77
CA ILE A 733 -7.61 -6.35 7.16
C ILE A 733 -7.69 -6.94 5.75
N LEU A 734 -6.58 -7.15 5.05
CA LEU A 734 -6.55 -7.56 3.64
C LEU A 734 -5.25 -8.30 3.33
N TRP A 735 -5.31 -9.30 2.44
CA TRP A 735 -4.15 -9.98 1.90
C TRP A 735 -3.97 -9.67 0.41
N PHE A 736 -2.76 -9.28 0.01
CA PHE A 736 -2.38 -9.06 -1.38
C PHE A 736 -1.41 -10.12 -1.88
N GLY A 737 -1.64 -10.67 -3.07
CA GLY A 737 -0.74 -11.63 -3.70
C GLY A 737 0.57 -11.01 -4.17
N ARG A 738 0.50 -9.84 -4.84
CA ARG A 738 1.67 -9.20 -5.48
C ARG A 738 1.57 -7.67 -5.51
N ASN A 739 2.73 -7.03 -5.32
CA ASN A 739 2.92 -5.63 -5.64
C ASN A 739 2.85 -5.36 -7.16
N GLU A 740 1.98 -4.45 -7.58
CA GLU A 740 1.90 -3.94 -8.96
C GLU A 740 1.69 -4.98 -10.07
N GLY A 741 1.11 -6.12 -9.74
CA GLY A 741 0.78 -7.18 -10.70
C GLY A 741 -0.21 -8.17 -10.13
N VAL A 742 -0.33 -9.33 -10.77
CA VAL A 742 -1.00 -10.52 -10.22
C VAL A 742 0.04 -11.65 -10.26
N PRO A 743 0.19 -12.49 -9.21
CA PRO A 743 1.05 -13.66 -9.29
C PRO A 743 0.64 -14.56 -10.46
N TYR A 744 1.56 -15.34 -11.02
CA TYR A 744 1.16 -16.35 -12.00
C TYR A 744 0.18 -17.38 -11.38
N PRO A 745 -0.66 -18.07 -12.18
CA PRO A 745 -1.82 -18.81 -11.67
C PRO A 745 -1.54 -19.78 -10.53
N THR A 746 -0.48 -20.59 -10.62
CA THR A 746 -0.12 -21.56 -9.56
C THR A 746 0.08 -20.89 -8.20
N LEU A 747 0.70 -19.70 -8.16
CA LEU A 747 0.85 -18.95 -6.92
C LEU A 747 -0.40 -18.17 -6.55
N ASN A 748 -1.07 -17.54 -7.50
CA ASN A 748 -2.25 -16.72 -7.21
C ASN A 748 -3.39 -17.58 -6.64
N GLU A 749 -3.70 -18.69 -7.28
CA GLU A 749 -4.72 -19.64 -6.83
C GLU A 749 -4.28 -20.38 -5.57
N GLY A 750 -2.99 -20.73 -5.46
CA GLY A 750 -2.43 -21.33 -4.26
C GLY A 750 -2.52 -20.42 -3.04
N LEU A 751 -2.27 -19.12 -3.18
CA LEU A 751 -2.42 -18.14 -2.10
C LEU A 751 -3.90 -17.95 -1.74
N ASP A 752 -4.80 -17.91 -2.72
CA ASP A 752 -6.24 -17.88 -2.48
C ASP A 752 -6.72 -19.12 -1.71
N ASP A 753 -6.19 -20.31 -2.03
CA ASP A 753 -6.43 -21.54 -1.27
C ASP A 753 -5.90 -21.43 0.18
N VAL A 754 -4.67 -20.93 0.37
CA VAL A 754 -4.10 -20.71 1.71
C VAL A 754 -4.99 -19.79 2.54
N ILE A 755 -5.44 -18.67 1.98
CA ILE A 755 -6.31 -17.74 2.70
C ILE A 755 -7.67 -18.37 2.97
N ALA A 756 -8.30 -19.04 2.00
CA ALA A 756 -9.59 -19.68 2.19
C ALA A 756 -9.56 -20.79 3.26
N GLU A 757 -8.48 -21.58 3.33
CA GLU A 757 -8.34 -22.71 4.25
C GLU A 757 -7.86 -22.30 5.65
N HIS A 758 -6.94 -21.33 5.74
CA HIS A 758 -6.24 -21.03 6.99
C HIS A 758 -6.61 -19.70 7.63
N ASP A 759 -7.22 -18.75 6.92
CA ASP A 759 -7.79 -17.54 7.51
C ASP A 759 -9.32 -17.58 7.38
N GLY A 760 -9.83 -17.54 6.16
CA GLY A 760 -11.24 -17.62 5.82
C GLY A 760 -12.07 -16.40 6.24
N THR A 761 -11.48 -15.40 6.92
CA THR A 761 -12.20 -14.24 7.46
C THR A 761 -11.90 -12.93 6.75
N ARG A 762 -10.97 -12.91 5.78
CA ARG A 762 -10.53 -11.70 5.08
C ARG A 762 -10.50 -11.93 3.58
N TRP A 763 -10.65 -10.86 2.81
CA TRP A 763 -10.48 -10.88 1.35
C TRP A 763 -9.00 -11.12 1.01
N PHE A 764 -8.77 -11.92 -0.04
CA PHE A 764 -7.51 -12.02 -0.76
C PHE A 764 -7.72 -11.46 -2.16
N THR A 765 -6.78 -10.64 -2.62
CA THR A 765 -6.73 -10.22 -4.03
C THR A 765 -5.32 -10.34 -4.56
N GLY A 766 -5.20 -10.75 -5.81
CA GLY A 766 -3.89 -10.96 -6.44
C GLY A 766 -3.07 -9.67 -6.58
N SER A 767 -3.71 -8.49 -6.57
CA SER A 767 -3.04 -7.23 -6.95
C SER A 767 -3.23 -6.10 -5.95
N SER A 768 -2.11 -5.51 -5.51
CA SER A 768 -2.10 -4.22 -4.79
C SER A 768 -1.81 -3.05 -5.75
N ASN A 769 -2.59 -2.90 -6.83
CA ASN A 769 -2.41 -1.79 -7.78
C ASN A 769 -3.71 -1.35 -8.48
N VAL A 770 -4.25 -2.14 -9.42
CA VAL A 770 -5.37 -1.70 -10.29
C VAL A 770 -6.65 -2.54 -10.18
N VAL A 771 -6.61 -3.69 -9.52
CA VAL A 771 -7.79 -4.55 -9.33
C VAL A 771 -8.59 -3.99 -8.15
N ASN A 772 -9.77 -3.42 -8.41
CA ASN A 772 -10.58 -2.69 -7.42
C ASN A 772 -9.88 -1.50 -6.73
N LEU A 773 -8.76 -1.01 -7.30
CA LEU A 773 -7.88 -0.01 -6.71
C LEU A 773 -7.54 1.10 -7.73
N GLN A 774 -7.07 2.25 -7.22
CA GLN A 774 -6.45 3.28 -8.06
C GLN A 774 -4.99 2.88 -8.28
N GLY A 775 -4.58 2.86 -9.55
CA GLY A 775 -3.21 2.51 -9.93
C GLY A 775 -2.12 3.33 -9.21
N SER A 776 -0.94 2.73 -9.08
CA SER A 776 0.16 3.31 -8.31
C SER A 776 0.74 4.59 -8.89
N GLY A 777 1.29 5.42 -8.01
CA GLY A 777 1.90 6.70 -8.33
C GLY A 777 0.91 7.87 -8.41
N PRO A 778 1.38 9.05 -8.83
CA PRO A 778 2.77 9.38 -9.20
C PRO A 778 3.73 9.33 -8.01
N TYR A 779 5.04 9.27 -8.31
CA TYR A 779 6.12 9.26 -7.30
C TYR A 779 6.99 10.52 -7.30
N ASN A 780 6.74 11.44 -8.23
CA ASN A 780 7.46 12.70 -8.38
C ASN A 780 6.60 13.89 -7.94
N TYR A 781 7.20 15.08 -7.82
CA TYR A 781 6.44 16.27 -7.43
C TYR A 781 5.33 16.61 -8.43
N ARG A 782 4.13 16.80 -7.89
CA ARG A 782 2.95 17.32 -8.59
C ARG A 782 2.44 18.58 -7.90
N PRO A 783 1.96 19.58 -8.66
CA PRO A 783 1.34 20.75 -8.07
C PRO A 783 0.16 20.36 -7.15
N PRO A 784 -0.01 21.03 -6.00
CA PRO A 784 -1.08 20.73 -5.03
C PRO A 784 -2.49 20.56 -5.62
N VAL A 785 -2.84 21.37 -6.63
CA VAL A 785 -4.16 21.31 -7.30
C VAL A 785 -4.47 19.94 -7.90
N GLY A 786 -3.46 19.20 -8.38
CA GLY A 786 -3.65 17.88 -9.00
C GLY A 786 -4.27 16.86 -8.05
N TYR A 787 -3.99 16.97 -6.74
CA TYR A 787 -4.54 16.08 -5.71
C TYR A 787 -6.02 16.32 -5.42
N PHE A 788 -6.62 17.39 -5.94
CA PHE A 788 -8.05 17.67 -5.86
C PHE A 788 -8.79 17.39 -7.18
N THR A 789 -8.06 17.16 -8.27
CA THR A 789 -8.62 16.92 -9.60
C THR A 789 -8.37 15.48 -10.04
N ASP A 790 -7.35 15.24 -10.87
CA ASP A 790 -7.16 14.00 -11.61
C ASP A 790 -6.54 12.90 -10.75
N LEU A 791 -5.81 13.28 -9.68
CA LEU A 791 -5.25 12.33 -8.73
C LEU A 791 -6.25 11.97 -7.61
N ALA A 792 -7.40 12.64 -7.55
CA ALA A 792 -8.39 12.52 -6.49
C ALA A 792 -9.47 11.47 -6.78
N THR A 793 -9.09 10.22 -7.09
CA THR A 793 -10.05 9.14 -7.37
C THR A 793 -9.72 7.83 -6.68
N GLY A 794 -10.72 7.17 -6.09
CA GLY A 794 -10.69 5.81 -5.61
C GLY A 794 -9.95 5.52 -4.31
N PHE A 795 -9.37 4.33 -4.26
CA PHE A 795 -8.52 3.85 -3.18
C PHE A 795 -7.10 3.72 -3.72
N SER A 796 -6.23 4.68 -3.43
CA SER A 796 -4.82 4.62 -3.84
C SER A 796 -4.00 3.93 -2.78
N VAL A 797 -3.30 2.88 -3.19
CA VAL A 797 -2.35 2.17 -2.33
C VAL A 797 -0.94 2.78 -2.39
N GLU A 798 -0.64 3.63 -3.36
CA GLU A 798 0.64 4.30 -3.50
C GLU A 798 0.50 5.68 -4.16
N THR A 799 0.92 6.73 -3.47
CA THR A 799 1.11 8.07 -4.04
C THR A 799 2.27 8.74 -3.33
N GLY A 800 3.29 9.17 -4.06
CA GLY A 800 4.52 9.70 -3.48
C GLY A 800 4.94 11.04 -4.05
N THR A 801 5.76 11.74 -3.27
CA THR A 801 6.43 12.99 -3.68
C THR A 801 7.75 13.14 -2.93
N PRO A 802 8.78 13.81 -3.48
CA PRO A 802 10.02 14.07 -2.74
C PRO A 802 9.76 14.73 -1.38
N SER A 803 10.47 14.29 -0.34
CA SER A 803 10.31 14.80 1.02
C SER A 803 11.66 14.88 1.74
N LEU A 804 12.33 16.02 1.59
CA LEU A 804 13.64 16.23 2.22
C LEU A 804 13.53 16.17 3.74
N SER A 805 14.39 15.37 4.37
CA SER A 805 14.52 15.30 5.84
C SER A 805 14.97 16.63 6.44
N THR A 806 14.90 16.75 7.76
CA THR A 806 15.40 17.94 8.47
C THR A 806 16.90 18.11 8.26
N LEU A 807 17.39 19.36 8.37
CA LEU A 807 18.84 19.65 8.35
C LEU A 807 19.61 18.76 9.33
N GLU A 808 19.02 18.54 10.51
CA GLU A 808 19.63 17.75 11.57
C GLU A 808 19.70 16.26 11.24
N SER A 809 18.64 15.70 10.65
CA SER A 809 18.61 14.28 10.26
C SER A 809 19.53 14.00 9.07
N VAL A 810 19.59 14.91 8.08
CA VAL A 810 20.55 14.78 6.96
C VAL A 810 21.99 14.83 7.45
N ARG A 811 22.32 15.72 8.42
CA ARG A 811 23.67 15.74 9.03
C ARG A 811 24.01 14.49 9.83
N ALA A 812 23.01 13.73 10.28
CA ALA A 812 23.22 12.48 11.01
C ALA A 812 23.64 11.32 10.08
N SER A 813 23.34 11.39 8.78
CA SER A 813 23.71 10.38 7.79
C SER A 813 24.64 10.88 6.69
N VAL A 814 24.73 12.18 6.42
CA VAL A 814 25.54 12.76 5.33
C VAL A 814 26.62 13.70 5.89
N PRO A 815 27.90 13.52 5.54
CA PRO A 815 28.98 14.42 5.99
C PRO A 815 28.78 15.86 5.52
N GLU A 816 29.23 16.84 6.33
CA GLU A 816 29.09 18.28 6.00
C GLU A 816 29.71 18.65 4.63
N SER A 817 30.82 18.01 4.22
CA SER A 817 31.46 18.24 2.91
C SER A 817 30.61 17.80 1.72
N GLU A 818 29.62 16.94 1.97
CA GLU A 818 28.76 16.34 0.94
C GLU A 818 27.38 17.04 0.87
N LEU A 819 27.06 17.97 1.77
CA LEU A 819 25.73 18.61 1.80
C LEU A 819 25.49 19.62 0.68
N TRP A 820 26.52 20.39 0.29
CA TRP A 820 26.36 21.44 -0.72
C TRP A 820 27.61 21.65 -1.59
N PRO A 821 27.46 21.78 -2.92
CA PRO A 821 26.27 21.49 -3.73
C PRO A 821 25.78 20.04 -3.57
N LEU A 822 24.57 19.72 -4.03
CA LEU A 822 24.02 18.36 -3.97
C LEU A 822 25.05 17.35 -4.55
N SER A 823 25.26 16.25 -3.85
CA SER A 823 26.35 15.27 -4.09
C SER A 823 25.81 13.90 -4.44
N ASP A 824 26.68 13.01 -4.93
CA ASP A 824 26.35 11.58 -5.04
C ASP A 824 26.06 10.95 -3.69
N THR A 825 26.62 11.45 -2.59
CA THR A 825 26.30 10.93 -1.25
C THR A 825 24.85 11.24 -0.88
N LEU A 826 24.36 12.46 -1.17
CA LEU A 826 22.96 12.79 -0.95
C LEU A 826 22.04 12.05 -1.94
N ALA A 827 22.48 11.87 -3.19
CA ALA A 827 21.76 11.04 -4.15
C ALA A 827 21.65 9.61 -3.64
N TYR A 828 22.74 8.98 -3.17
CA TYR A 828 22.75 7.65 -2.58
C TYR A 828 21.69 7.52 -1.49
N HIS A 829 21.48 8.57 -0.68
CA HIS A 829 20.38 8.66 0.31
C HIS A 829 19.07 9.22 -0.28
N ASP A 830 18.67 8.68 -1.43
CA ASP A 830 17.40 8.87 -2.14
C ASP A 830 17.07 10.29 -2.68
N TRP A 831 18.05 11.16 -2.92
CA TRP A 831 17.81 12.47 -3.57
C TRP A 831 18.15 12.47 -5.08
N HIS A 832 17.37 11.74 -5.87
CA HIS A 832 17.67 11.45 -7.28
C HIS A 832 17.03 12.42 -8.28
N PHE A 833 17.59 12.53 -9.48
CA PHE A 833 17.09 13.37 -10.57
C PHE A 833 16.51 12.57 -11.76
N ALA A 834 16.17 11.30 -11.56
CA ALA A 834 15.59 10.43 -12.58
C ALA A 834 14.91 9.23 -11.93
N GLY A 835 14.09 8.52 -12.70
CA GLY A 835 13.38 7.31 -12.24
C GLY A 835 12.24 7.62 -11.27
N ASN A 836 11.81 6.60 -10.52
CA ASN A 836 10.92 6.81 -9.40
C ASN A 836 11.61 7.69 -8.36
N GLY A 837 10.90 8.70 -7.84
CA GLY A 837 11.47 9.64 -6.87
C GLY A 837 12.22 10.81 -7.50
N ASP A 838 12.13 10.98 -8.83
CA ASP A 838 12.74 12.10 -9.56
C ASP A 838 12.38 13.46 -8.94
N THR A 839 13.43 14.14 -8.46
CA THR A 839 13.35 15.47 -7.85
C THR A 839 13.43 16.61 -8.85
N LYS A 840 13.61 16.38 -10.16
CA LYS A 840 13.71 17.45 -11.18
C LYS A 840 12.54 18.42 -11.13
N THR A 841 11.30 17.90 -11.13
CA THR A 841 10.10 18.76 -11.09
C THR A 841 9.98 19.49 -9.76
N PHE A 842 10.42 18.87 -8.65
CA PHE A 842 10.50 19.52 -7.34
C PHE A 842 11.49 20.69 -7.36
N MET A 843 12.72 20.45 -7.83
CA MET A 843 13.78 21.45 -7.89
C MET A 843 13.46 22.62 -8.83
N GLN A 844 12.86 22.34 -10.00
CA GLN A 844 12.39 23.37 -10.93
C GLN A 844 11.29 24.23 -10.30
N THR A 845 10.34 23.59 -9.60
CA THR A 845 9.26 24.31 -8.92
C THR A 845 9.79 25.14 -7.77
N LEU A 846 10.69 24.59 -6.94
CA LEU A 846 11.38 25.29 -5.86
C LEU A 846 12.12 26.53 -6.38
N GLY A 847 12.86 26.40 -7.48
CA GLY A 847 13.55 27.52 -8.12
C GLY A 847 12.60 28.60 -8.66
N THR A 848 11.43 28.20 -9.16
CA THR A 848 10.38 29.13 -9.58
C THR A 848 9.79 29.88 -8.39
N MET A 849 9.40 29.14 -7.34
CA MET A 849 8.74 29.67 -6.15
C MET A 849 9.65 30.56 -5.30
N PHE A 850 10.90 30.15 -5.06
CA PHE A 850 11.75 30.80 -4.05
C PHE A 850 13.12 31.25 -4.59
N GLY A 851 13.47 30.90 -5.83
CA GLY A 851 14.82 31.08 -6.36
C GLY A 851 15.80 30.00 -5.91
N GLY A 852 16.96 29.94 -6.56
CA GLY A 852 18.03 28.99 -6.21
C GLY A 852 18.47 29.12 -4.75
N ALA A 853 18.85 28.01 -4.12
CA ALA A 853 19.34 28.01 -2.74
C ALA A 853 20.81 28.47 -2.66
N SER A 854 21.16 29.20 -1.60
CA SER A 854 22.53 29.68 -1.37
C SER A 854 23.42 28.66 -0.64
N GLY A 855 22.83 27.63 -0.05
CA GLY A 855 23.48 26.57 0.71
C GLY A 855 22.45 25.56 1.20
N PHE A 856 22.90 24.46 1.81
CA PHE A 856 22.00 23.40 2.26
C PHE A 856 20.96 23.85 3.30
N PRO A 857 21.27 24.70 4.31
CA PRO A 857 20.23 25.22 5.23
C PRO A 857 19.14 26.04 4.54
N ASP A 858 19.48 26.84 3.52
CA ASP A 858 18.49 27.59 2.74
C ASP A 858 17.68 26.67 1.82
N PHE A 859 18.32 25.64 1.26
CA PHE A 859 17.66 24.60 0.49
C PHE A 859 16.65 23.84 1.35
N GLU A 860 17.02 23.40 2.55
CA GLU A 860 16.12 22.73 3.49
C GLU A 860 14.95 23.64 3.88
N ARG A 861 15.21 24.89 4.26
CA ARG A 861 14.16 25.88 4.60
C ARG A 861 13.12 26.04 3.49
N LYS A 862 13.55 26.07 2.21
CA LYS A 862 12.67 26.12 1.03
C LYS A 862 11.95 24.80 0.78
N ALA A 863 12.65 23.68 0.88
CA ALA A 863 12.06 22.35 0.70
C ALA A 863 10.98 22.07 1.75
N GLN A 864 11.15 22.49 3.01
CA GLN A 864 10.14 22.31 4.05
C GLN A 864 8.83 23.08 3.78
N MET A 865 8.87 24.21 3.07
CA MET A 865 7.65 24.90 2.64
C MET A 865 6.83 24.04 1.66
N MET A 866 7.51 23.38 0.72
CA MET A 866 6.88 22.48 -0.25
C MET A 866 6.45 21.16 0.39
N ASN A 867 7.28 20.57 1.26
CA ASN A 867 6.95 19.35 2.00
C ASN A 867 5.61 19.49 2.73
N LEU A 868 5.40 20.61 3.45
CA LEU A 868 4.16 20.87 4.15
C LEU A 868 2.97 21.01 3.19
N GLU A 869 3.09 21.86 2.17
CA GLU A 869 2.00 22.15 1.24
C GLU A 869 1.55 20.89 0.48
N THR A 870 2.50 20.11 -0.05
CA THR A 870 2.19 18.95 -0.88
C THR A 870 1.60 17.79 -0.07
N HIS A 871 2.15 17.49 1.11
CA HIS A 871 1.61 16.40 1.96
C HIS A 871 0.25 16.76 2.54
N LYS A 872 0.03 18.05 2.85
CA LYS A 872 -1.29 18.54 3.22
C LYS A 872 -2.28 18.37 2.07
N ALA A 873 -1.91 18.78 0.86
CA ALA A 873 -2.75 18.67 -0.33
C ALA A 873 -3.13 17.22 -0.70
N MET A 874 -2.22 16.25 -0.52
CA MET A 874 -2.50 14.84 -0.80
C MET A 874 -3.68 14.30 0.02
N TYR A 875 -3.76 14.64 1.30
CA TYR A 875 -4.86 14.21 2.16
C TYR A 875 -6.08 15.13 2.11
N GLU A 876 -5.90 16.46 2.01
CA GLU A 876 -7.03 17.39 1.86
C GLU A 876 -7.77 17.11 0.54
N GLY A 877 -7.06 16.84 -0.55
CA GLY A 877 -7.65 16.47 -1.84
C GLY A 877 -8.38 15.12 -1.79
N PHE A 878 -7.83 14.15 -1.07
CA PHE A 878 -8.51 12.90 -0.75
C PHE A 878 -9.82 13.15 0.02
N LEU A 879 -9.73 13.74 1.21
CA LEU A 879 -10.84 13.88 2.15
C LEU A 879 -11.90 14.87 1.65
N GLY A 880 -11.51 15.87 0.87
CA GLY A 880 -12.43 16.82 0.23
C GLY A 880 -13.41 16.16 -0.76
N HIS A 881 -13.09 14.95 -1.25
CA HIS A 881 -13.96 14.12 -2.09
C HIS A 881 -14.30 12.77 -1.45
N LEU A 882 -14.20 12.67 -0.11
CA LEU A 882 -14.55 11.47 0.65
C LEU A 882 -15.98 11.00 0.33
N TRP A 883 -16.14 9.71 0.06
CA TRP A 883 -17.40 9.03 -0.32
C TRP A 883 -18.07 9.47 -1.62
N THR A 884 -17.47 10.41 -2.36
CA THR A 884 -17.96 10.82 -3.68
C THR A 884 -17.06 10.29 -4.79
N LYS A 885 -15.74 10.37 -4.57
CA LYS A 885 -14.73 9.84 -5.48
C LYS A 885 -13.71 8.97 -4.76
N ASN A 886 -13.42 9.25 -3.49
CA ASN A 886 -12.36 8.58 -2.76
C ASN A 886 -12.83 7.85 -1.51
N SER A 887 -12.09 6.80 -1.18
CA SER A 887 -12.25 5.99 0.04
C SER A 887 -10.93 5.74 0.76
N GLY A 888 -9.78 5.83 0.07
CA GLY A 888 -8.47 5.63 0.68
C GLY A 888 -7.32 6.33 -0.03
N ARG A 889 -6.34 6.79 0.74
CA ARG A 889 -5.08 7.37 0.25
C ARG A 889 -3.90 6.89 1.10
N LEU A 890 -3.03 6.10 0.47
CA LEU A 890 -1.80 5.62 1.08
C LEU A 890 -0.58 6.29 0.43
N LEU A 891 0.28 6.89 1.26
CA LEU A 891 1.54 7.47 0.80
C LEU A 891 2.53 6.39 0.39
N TRP A 892 3.23 6.61 -0.72
CA TRP A 892 4.54 6.06 -0.97
C TRP A 892 5.51 7.16 -0.52
N MET A 893 5.96 7.17 0.73
CA MET A 893 5.86 6.17 1.79
C MET A 893 5.61 6.88 3.11
N THR A 894 5.26 6.14 4.16
CA THR A 894 5.21 6.75 5.51
C THR A 894 6.51 6.52 6.28
N HIS A 895 7.14 5.37 6.06
CA HIS A 895 8.28 4.89 6.82
C HIS A 895 9.49 4.63 5.93
N PRO A 896 10.68 5.14 6.28
CA PRO A 896 11.90 4.80 5.60
C PRO A 896 12.63 3.62 6.28
N ALA A 897 13.11 2.68 5.47
CA ALA A 897 13.89 1.53 5.96
C ALA A 897 15.33 1.89 6.38
N TRP A 898 15.81 3.05 5.95
CA TRP A 898 17.18 3.54 6.11
C TRP A 898 17.19 5.07 5.99
N PRO A 899 18.32 5.77 6.18
CA PRO A 899 18.36 7.22 5.99
C PRO A 899 18.05 7.60 4.55
N SER A 900 16.87 8.18 4.37
CA SER A 900 16.30 8.55 3.07
C SER A 900 15.91 10.02 3.07
N ASN A 901 15.68 10.56 1.87
CA ASN A 901 15.21 11.93 1.62
C ASN A 901 14.05 11.98 0.61
N ALA A 902 13.39 10.86 0.37
CA ALA A 902 12.24 10.77 -0.51
C ALA A 902 11.04 10.24 0.26
N TRP A 903 9.84 10.66 -0.16
CA TRP A 903 8.56 9.98 0.08
C TRP A 903 8.00 9.94 1.50
N GLN A 904 8.85 9.77 2.51
CA GLN A 904 8.54 9.64 3.94
C GLN A 904 7.90 10.89 4.56
N ILE A 905 7.25 10.72 5.71
CA ILE A 905 6.74 11.84 6.51
C ILE A 905 7.58 12.11 7.77
N TYR A 906 8.34 11.13 8.23
CA TYR A 906 9.33 11.24 9.30
C TYR A 906 10.62 10.54 8.86
N SER A 907 11.73 10.86 9.53
CA SER A 907 13.05 10.33 9.21
C SER A 907 13.36 9.02 9.97
N TRP A 908 14.36 8.28 9.49
CA TRP A 908 14.85 7.00 10.04
C TRP A 908 15.33 7.06 11.51
N ASP A 909 15.49 8.26 12.07
CA ASP A 909 15.94 8.53 13.42
C ASP A 909 14.82 9.13 14.28
N TYR A 910 13.56 8.97 13.87
CA TYR A 910 12.34 9.48 14.51
C TYR A 910 12.12 11.00 14.40
N ASP A 911 12.97 11.75 13.70
CA ASP A 911 12.78 13.18 13.50
C ASP A 911 11.58 13.45 12.58
N THR A 912 10.87 14.56 12.82
CA THR A 912 9.65 14.92 12.08
C THR A 912 9.87 16.21 11.30
N HIS A 913 9.86 16.11 9.97
CA HIS A 913 9.96 17.26 9.07
C HIS A 913 8.57 17.77 8.67
N ALA A 914 8.49 18.83 7.87
CA ALA A 914 7.23 19.53 7.61
C ALA A 914 6.18 18.67 6.88
N ALA A 915 6.61 17.60 6.19
CA ALA A 915 5.72 16.60 5.60
C ALA A 915 4.84 15.91 6.66
N TYR A 916 5.41 15.55 7.82
CA TYR A 916 4.67 15.01 8.97
C TYR A 916 3.52 15.92 9.37
N TYR A 917 3.81 17.21 9.55
CA TYR A 917 2.83 18.18 10.06
C TYR A 917 1.80 18.57 8.99
N GLY A 918 2.18 18.60 7.71
CA GLY A 918 1.24 18.73 6.61
C GLY A 918 0.24 17.57 6.57
N ALA A 919 0.73 16.33 6.66
CA ALA A 919 -0.10 15.13 6.71
C ALA A 919 -0.97 15.06 7.97
N LYS A 920 -0.37 15.25 9.16
CA LYS A 920 -1.04 15.27 10.46
C LYS A 920 -2.17 16.30 10.48
N LYS A 921 -1.91 17.52 10.01
CA LYS A 921 -2.92 18.59 9.93
C LYS A 921 -4.08 18.22 9.01
N ALA A 922 -3.79 17.72 7.80
CA ALA A 922 -4.83 17.35 6.84
C ALA A 922 -5.68 16.16 7.29
N ALA A 923 -5.13 15.27 8.11
CA ALA A 923 -5.78 14.05 8.58
C ALA A 923 -6.53 14.21 9.93
N GLU A 924 -6.62 15.42 10.48
CA GLU A 924 -7.35 15.69 11.73
C GLU A 924 -8.78 15.13 11.66
N PRO A 925 -9.27 14.44 12.72
CA PRO A 925 -10.61 13.83 12.71
C PRO A 925 -11.75 14.83 12.50
N LEU A 926 -11.57 16.08 12.93
CA LEU A 926 -12.43 17.22 12.64
C LEU A 926 -11.55 18.31 12.05
N HIS A 927 -11.74 18.64 10.76
CA HIS A 927 -10.83 19.50 10.00
C HIS A 927 -11.59 20.57 9.20
N VAL A 928 -10.93 21.68 8.91
CA VAL A 928 -11.42 22.73 8.00
C VAL A 928 -10.35 23.05 6.96
N GLN A 929 -10.74 23.06 5.68
CA GLN A 929 -9.80 23.16 4.57
C GLN A 929 -10.33 23.95 3.37
N LEU A 930 -9.44 24.31 2.45
CA LEU A 930 -9.75 24.85 1.12
C LEU A 930 -9.55 23.76 0.06
N ASN A 931 -10.60 23.48 -0.71
CA ASN A 931 -10.50 22.61 -1.88
C ASN A 931 -10.04 23.39 -3.12
N LEU A 932 -9.15 22.78 -3.89
CA LEU A 932 -8.66 23.34 -5.16
C LEU A 932 -9.42 22.74 -6.37
N PRO A 933 -9.46 23.43 -7.52
CA PRO A 933 -9.02 24.82 -7.75
C PRO A 933 -10.04 25.88 -7.32
N GLY A 934 -11.30 25.50 -7.05
CA GLY A 934 -12.41 26.44 -6.82
C GLY A 934 -12.34 27.22 -5.51
N ASN A 935 -11.40 26.88 -4.62
CA ASN A 935 -11.22 27.47 -3.29
C ASN A 935 -12.48 27.31 -2.42
N GLU A 936 -13.25 26.23 -2.61
CA GLU A 936 -14.39 25.87 -1.77
C GLU A 936 -13.92 25.58 -0.35
N LEU A 937 -14.61 26.17 0.63
CA LEU A 937 -14.36 25.84 2.04
C LEU A 937 -15.05 24.51 2.36
N VAL A 938 -14.34 23.57 2.99
CA VAL A 938 -14.88 22.27 3.38
C VAL A 938 -14.60 22.01 4.84
N VAL A 939 -15.61 21.53 5.57
CA VAL A 939 -15.47 21.00 6.93
C VAL A 939 -15.60 19.49 6.87
N LEU A 940 -14.60 18.79 7.37
CA LEU A 940 -14.52 17.34 7.40
C LEU A 940 -14.73 16.84 8.82
N ASN A 941 -15.54 15.80 8.97
CA ASN A 941 -15.65 15.09 10.23
C ASN A 941 -15.58 13.60 9.93
N THR A 942 -14.46 12.96 10.22
CA THR A 942 -14.26 11.51 10.05
C THR A 942 -14.58 10.73 11.32
N THR A 943 -15.13 11.37 12.35
CA THR A 943 -15.56 10.69 13.58
C THR A 943 -16.93 10.06 13.40
N GLN A 944 -17.31 9.16 14.31
CA GLN A 944 -18.61 8.49 14.30
C GLN A 944 -19.78 9.37 14.78
N ALA A 945 -19.50 10.55 15.35
CA ALA A 945 -20.54 11.42 15.90
C ALA A 945 -20.63 12.74 15.12
N ALA A 946 -21.84 13.22 14.89
CA ALA A 946 -22.05 14.54 14.29
C ALA A 946 -21.70 15.64 15.29
N VAL A 947 -21.15 16.76 14.80
CA VAL A 947 -20.77 17.92 15.61
C VAL A 947 -21.61 19.14 15.17
N PRO A 948 -22.72 19.44 15.87
CA PRO A 948 -23.64 20.50 15.49
C PRO A 948 -23.24 21.88 16.05
N GLY A 949 -23.56 22.94 15.32
CA GLY A 949 -23.45 24.32 15.81
C GLY A 949 -22.01 24.85 15.83
N LEU A 950 -21.22 24.38 14.87
CA LEU A 950 -19.88 24.90 14.61
C LEU A 950 -19.94 26.18 13.80
N THR A 951 -18.85 26.93 13.84
CA THR A 951 -18.69 28.17 13.07
C THR A 951 -17.32 28.16 12.41
N ALA A 952 -17.28 28.14 11.08
CA ALA A 952 -16.05 28.28 10.32
C ALA A 952 -15.77 29.78 10.09
N ARG A 953 -14.60 30.25 10.51
CA ARG A 953 -14.12 31.61 10.32
C ARG A 953 -12.97 31.58 9.34
N THR A 954 -13.09 32.38 8.27
CA THR A 954 -12.05 32.57 7.27
C THR A 954 -11.52 33.98 7.35
N ARG A 955 -10.20 34.13 7.34
CA ARG A 955 -9.50 35.41 7.19
C ARG A 955 -8.47 35.27 6.09
N VAL A 956 -8.44 36.23 5.16
CA VAL A 956 -7.41 36.37 4.14
C VAL A 956 -6.69 37.68 4.39
N VAL A 957 -5.37 37.64 4.53
CA VAL A 957 -4.53 38.81 4.76
C VAL A 957 -3.40 38.88 3.74
N SER A 958 -2.89 40.07 3.46
CA SER A 958 -1.63 40.24 2.71
C SER A 958 -0.41 39.97 3.60
N LEU A 959 0.79 39.93 2.99
CA LEU A 959 2.04 39.65 3.69
C LEU A 959 2.43 40.71 4.73
N ASP A 960 1.90 41.93 4.62
CA ASP A 960 1.99 43.02 5.60
C ASP A 960 0.84 43.00 6.63
N ASN A 961 0.10 41.89 6.70
CA ASN A 961 -1.01 41.65 7.63
C ASN A 961 -2.24 42.57 7.47
N ARG A 962 -2.41 43.23 6.33
CA ARG A 962 -3.67 43.93 6.03
C ARG A 962 -4.77 42.91 5.71
N GLU A 963 -5.92 43.06 6.36
CA GLU A 963 -7.09 42.20 6.11
C GLU A 963 -7.70 42.50 4.74
N LEU A 964 -7.76 41.46 3.89
CA LEU A 964 -8.28 41.53 2.52
C LEU A 964 -9.69 40.95 2.43
N PHE A 965 -10.01 39.97 3.28
CA PHE A 965 -11.32 39.32 3.32
C PHE A 965 -11.54 38.64 4.67
N THR A 966 -12.77 38.71 5.17
CA THR A 966 -13.22 37.87 6.29
C THR A 966 -14.64 37.35 6.02
N ARG A 967 -14.90 36.11 6.45
CA ARG A 967 -16.23 35.50 6.41
C ARG A 967 -16.41 34.56 7.59
N THR A 968 -17.66 34.43 8.03
CA THR A 968 -18.08 33.45 9.03
C THR A 968 -19.24 32.63 8.47
N ASP A 969 -19.11 31.31 8.53
CA ASP A 969 -20.09 30.35 8.04
C ASP A 969 -20.56 29.46 9.21
N ARG A 970 -21.87 29.31 9.40
CA ARG A 970 -22.42 28.31 10.34
C ARG A 970 -22.39 26.95 9.68
N VAL A 971 -21.97 25.92 10.42
CA VAL A 971 -21.82 24.57 9.89
C VAL A 971 -22.26 23.52 10.89
N HIS A 972 -22.92 22.49 10.38
CA HIS A 972 -23.19 21.24 11.08
C HIS A 972 -22.31 20.17 10.44
N ALA A 973 -21.30 19.68 11.14
CA ALA A 973 -20.41 18.67 10.60
C ALA A 973 -21.01 17.28 10.84
N ALA A 974 -21.64 16.70 9.81
CA ALA A 974 -22.20 15.35 9.88
C ALA A 974 -21.12 14.29 10.19
N ALA A 975 -21.50 13.19 10.84
CA ALA A 975 -20.57 12.10 11.14
C ALA A 975 -20.03 11.46 9.86
N ASN A 976 -18.73 11.16 9.84
CA ASN A 976 -18.02 10.49 8.75
C ASN A 976 -18.29 11.08 7.35
N GLN A 977 -18.30 12.41 7.22
CA GLN A 977 -18.68 13.11 5.98
C GLN A 977 -17.89 14.41 5.76
N ALA A 978 -17.89 14.85 4.50
CA ALA A 978 -17.42 16.17 4.07
C ALA A 978 -18.60 17.13 3.87
N THR A 979 -18.56 18.29 4.52
CA THR A 979 -19.58 19.35 4.41
C THR A 979 -19.01 20.53 3.61
N ARG A 980 -19.57 20.79 2.42
CA ARG A 980 -19.11 21.86 1.51
C ARG A 980 -19.79 23.20 1.85
N LEU A 981 -19.00 24.27 1.86
CA LEU A 981 -19.42 25.65 2.07
C LEU A 981 -19.03 26.51 0.85
N GLY A 982 -19.40 27.79 0.86
CA GLY A 982 -19.12 28.69 -0.26
C GLY A 982 -17.62 28.90 -0.53
N ALA A 983 -17.25 29.15 -1.78
CA ALA A 983 -15.87 29.43 -2.16
C ALA A 983 -15.34 30.72 -1.52
N VAL A 984 -14.05 30.71 -1.15
CA VAL A 984 -13.31 31.92 -0.77
C VAL A 984 -12.90 32.64 -2.07
N PRO A 985 -13.16 33.95 -2.23
CA PRO A 985 -13.01 34.65 -3.50
C PRO A 985 -11.54 34.99 -3.83
N LEU A 986 -10.65 34.00 -3.75
CA LEU A 986 -9.20 34.19 -3.93
C LEU A 986 -8.86 34.69 -5.35
N ASP A 987 -9.55 34.22 -6.39
CA ASP A 987 -9.30 34.68 -7.78
C ASP A 987 -9.45 36.21 -7.92
N ARG A 988 -10.46 36.79 -7.27
CA ARG A 988 -10.66 38.24 -7.24
C ARG A 988 -9.55 38.92 -6.43
N ILE A 989 -9.16 38.36 -5.29
CA ILE A 989 -8.13 38.94 -4.41
C ILE A 989 -6.75 38.92 -5.08
N PHE A 990 -6.42 37.85 -5.81
CA PHE A 990 -5.17 37.67 -6.54
C PHE A 990 -4.90 38.72 -7.62
N THR A 991 -5.95 39.40 -8.12
CA THR A 991 -5.78 40.49 -9.09
C THR A 991 -4.98 41.67 -8.53
N GLN A 992 -5.05 41.90 -7.21
CA GLN A 992 -4.37 43.00 -6.52
C GLN A 992 -3.29 42.51 -5.55
N ASN A 993 -3.43 41.30 -5.02
CA ASN A 993 -2.51 40.70 -4.05
C ASN A 993 -2.16 39.28 -4.53
N PRO A 994 -1.16 39.11 -5.42
CA PRO A 994 -0.85 37.81 -6.03
C PRO A 994 -0.33 36.76 -5.03
N MET A 995 0.06 37.18 -3.83
CA MET A 995 0.43 36.32 -2.71
C MET A 995 -0.37 36.74 -1.47
N VAL A 996 -1.07 35.78 -0.85
CA VAL A 996 -1.89 36.01 0.35
C VAL A 996 -1.68 34.91 1.38
N LEU A 997 -2.10 35.18 2.61
CA LEU A 997 -2.19 34.21 3.69
C LEU A 997 -3.66 33.98 4.04
N VAL A 998 -4.04 32.71 4.21
CA VAL A 998 -5.41 32.32 4.57
C VAL A 998 -5.37 31.60 5.91
N SER A 999 -6.08 32.14 6.89
CA SER A 999 -6.31 31.53 8.20
C SER A 999 -7.75 31.04 8.29
N LEU A 1000 -7.91 29.76 8.64
CA LEU A 1000 -9.19 29.10 8.88
C LEU A 1000 -9.27 28.67 10.34
N GLN A 1001 -10.39 28.94 10.98
CA GLN A 1001 -10.69 28.44 12.32
C GLN A 1001 -12.08 27.81 12.32
N LEU A 1002 -12.21 26.68 13.00
CA LEU A 1002 -13.48 26.06 13.32
C LEU A 1002 -13.73 26.25 14.81
N LEU A 1003 -14.84 26.89 15.13
CA LEU A 1003 -15.19 27.29 16.50
C LEU A 1003 -16.40 26.49 16.99
N ASP A 1004 -16.35 26.05 18.25
CA ASP A 1004 -17.51 25.47 18.92
C ASP A 1004 -18.52 26.54 19.36
N ARG A 1005 -19.60 26.11 20.04
CA ARG A 1005 -20.66 26.99 20.53
C ARG A 1005 -20.18 27.96 21.63
N GLN A 1006 -19.04 27.67 22.25
CA GLN A 1006 -18.39 28.49 23.27
C GLN A 1006 -17.29 29.39 22.66
N ASN A 1007 -17.20 29.47 21.33
CA ASN A 1007 -16.17 30.19 20.58
C ASN A 1007 -14.74 29.71 20.84
N ARG A 1008 -14.56 28.44 21.25
CA ARG A 1008 -13.23 27.82 21.36
C ARG A 1008 -12.83 27.26 20.00
N VAL A 1009 -11.57 27.44 19.61
CA VAL A 1009 -11.01 26.83 18.40
C VAL A 1009 -10.89 25.32 18.61
N VAL A 1010 -11.58 24.54 17.79
CA VAL A 1010 -11.55 23.06 17.82
C VAL A 1010 -10.78 22.47 16.64
N ALA A 1011 -10.61 23.23 15.56
CA ALA A 1011 -9.72 22.93 14.45
C ALA A 1011 -9.26 24.25 13.82
N GLU A 1012 -8.06 24.26 13.24
CA GLU A 1012 -7.54 25.42 12.54
C GLU A 1012 -6.58 24.99 11.44
N ASN A 1013 -6.50 25.81 10.40
CA ASN A 1013 -5.67 25.53 9.25
C ASN A 1013 -5.16 26.83 8.61
N PHE A 1014 -3.95 26.79 8.08
CA PHE A 1014 -3.27 27.96 7.56
C PHE A 1014 -2.67 27.67 6.18
N TYR A 1015 -2.75 28.64 5.28
CA TYR A 1015 -2.20 28.53 3.94
C TYR A 1015 -1.45 29.80 3.56
N TRP A 1016 -0.28 29.65 2.94
CA TRP A 1016 0.32 30.69 2.10
C TRP A 1016 -0.03 30.35 0.65
N ARG A 1017 -0.70 31.27 -0.06
CA ARG A 1017 -1.25 31.00 -1.38
C ARG A 1017 -0.80 32.05 -2.38
N GLY A 1018 -0.07 31.59 -3.39
CA GLY A 1018 0.21 32.36 -4.59
C GLY A 1018 -0.86 32.11 -5.65
N ARG A 1019 -1.09 33.09 -6.52
CA ARG A 1019 -1.90 32.93 -7.74
C ARG A 1019 -1.30 31.87 -8.68
N ASP A 1020 0.02 31.83 -8.72
CA ASP A 1020 0.85 30.95 -9.54
C ASP A 1020 2.17 30.67 -8.80
N PRO A 1021 2.98 29.67 -9.21
CA PRO A 1021 4.24 29.36 -8.54
C PRO A 1021 5.20 30.55 -8.43
N ALA A 1022 5.25 31.44 -9.43
CA ALA A 1022 6.15 32.60 -9.40
C ALA A 1022 5.78 33.63 -8.32
N SER A 1023 4.49 33.70 -7.95
CA SER A 1023 3.99 34.62 -6.91
C SER A 1023 4.57 34.34 -5.53
N TYR A 1024 4.99 33.10 -5.25
CA TYR A 1024 5.59 32.71 -3.96
C TYR A 1024 6.94 33.40 -3.72
N ARG A 1025 7.56 33.98 -4.75
CA ARG A 1025 8.83 34.69 -4.64
C ARG A 1025 8.74 35.91 -3.70
N ALA A 1026 7.55 36.49 -3.56
CA ALA A 1026 7.28 37.58 -2.62
C ALA A 1026 7.50 37.17 -1.15
N LEU A 1027 7.48 35.87 -0.82
CA LEU A 1027 7.80 35.42 0.54
C LEU A 1027 9.26 35.69 0.93
N ASN A 1028 10.17 35.81 -0.03
CA ASN A 1028 11.58 36.14 0.25
C ASN A 1028 11.75 37.55 0.82
N ASP A 1029 10.82 38.46 0.53
CA ASP A 1029 10.85 39.86 0.96
C ASP A 1029 10.15 40.05 2.32
N LEU A 1030 9.63 38.98 2.93
CA LEU A 1030 9.01 39.02 4.24
C LEU A 1030 10.04 39.43 5.30
N ALA A 1031 9.76 40.49 6.05
CA ALA A 1031 10.68 40.98 7.07
C ALA A 1031 10.97 39.90 8.11
N GLN A 1032 12.22 39.88 8.59
CA GLN A 1032 12.61 39.03 9.71
C GLN A 1032 11.77 39.41 10.95
N ALA A 1033 11.30 38.39 11.66
CA ALA A 1033 10.44 38.51 12.83
C ALA A 1033 11.03 37.72 14.00
N SER A 1034 10.71 38.16 15.22
CA SER A 1034 11.01 37.41 16.44
C SER A 1034 9.70 36.91 17.03
N LEU A 1035 9.72 35.67 17.53
CA LEU A 1035 8.63 35.12 18.34
C LEU A 1035 9.01 35.20 19.82
N ASP A 1036 8.05 35.61 20.64
CA ASP A 1036 8.15 35.41 22.08
C ASP A 1036 7.87 33.94 22.37
N ALA A 1037 8.85 33.23 22.93
CA ALA A 1037 8.74 31.80 23.22
C ALA A 1037 8.98 31.55 24.72
N THR A 1038 7.99 30.99 25.40
CA THR A 1038 8.09 30.59 26.81
C THR A 1038 7.89 29.09 26.94
N ALA A 1039 8.86 28.39 27.55
CA ALA A 1039 8.78 26.95 27.81
C ALA A 1039 8.69 26.69 29.33
N ALA A 1040 7.62 26.00 29.75
CA ALA A 1040 7.40 25.61 31.13
C ALA A 1040 8.37 24.50 31.58
N ALA A 1041 8.47 24.27 32.89
CA ALA A 1041 9.24 23.16 33.42
C ALA A 1041 8.67 21.81 32.94
N PRO A 1042 9.50 20.80 32.62
CA PRO A 1042 9.01 19.50 32.23
C PRO A 1042 8.19 18.86 33.35
N ILE A 1043 6.98 18.38 33.04
CA ILE A 1043 6.13 17.66 33.98
C ILE A 1043 5.99 16.18 33.58
N PRO A 1044 5.81 15.25 34.54
CA PRO A 1044 5.50 13.86 34.21
C PRO A 1044 4.21 13.72 33.39
N ASP A 1045 4.23 12.89 32.36
CA ASP A 1045 3.05 12.58 31.52
C ASP A 1045 3.12 11.10 31.07
N GLY A 1046 2.65 10.20 31.94
CA GLY A 1046 2.79 8.75 31.73
C GLY A 1046 4.26 8.32 31.69
N ASP A 1047 4.64 7.64 30.60
CA ASP A 1047 6.03 7.21 30.33
C ASP A 1047 6.92 8.33 29.75
N ASP A 1048 6.35 9.53 29.54
CA ASP A 1048 7.04 10.70 29.01
C ASP A 1048 7.22 11.80 30.07
N ARG A 1049 8.02 12.80 29.69
CA ARG A 1049 7.96 14.16 30.23
C ARG A 1049 7.37 15.08 29.17
N MET A 1050 6.55 16.05 29.59
CA MET A 1050 5.92 17.03 28.72
C MET A 1050 6.39 18.45 29.06
N ILE A 1051 6.78 19.21 28.03
CA ILE A 1051 7.10 20.64 28.09
C ILE A 1051 6.00 21.41 27.36
N ALA A 1052 5.32 22.32 28.06
CA ALA A 1052 4.38 23.25 27.44
C ALA A 1052 5.13 24.49 26.93
N VAL A 1053 5.11 24.71 25.62
CA VAL A 1053 5.72 25.85 24.94
C VAL A 1053 4.61 26.77 24.44
N THR A 1054 4.71 28.07 24.76
CA THR A 1054 3.83 29.09 24.15
C THR A 1054 4.66 29.95 23.23
N LEU A 1055 4.26 30.01 21.97
CA LEU A 1055 4.78 30.92 20.95
C LEU A 1055 3.79 32.05 20.74
N ALA A 1056 4.27 33.30 20.73
CA ALA A 1056 3.47 34.47 20.42
C ALA A 1056 4.18 35.34 19.38
N ASN A 1057 3.42 35.91 18.45
CA ASN A 1057 3.94 36.88 17.48
C ASN A 1057 3.60 38.31 17.94
N PRO A 1058 4.50 39.02 18.64
CA PRO A 1058 4.27 40.40 19.05
C PRO A 1058 4.54 41.41 17.93
N GLY A 1059 5.08 40.97 16.79
CA GLY A 1059 5.50 41.81 15.69
C GLY A 1059 4.34 42.30 14.81
N ALA A 1060 4.69 43.02 13.75
CA ALA A 1060 3.73 43.57 12.78
C ALA A 1060 3.59 42.72 11.50
N VAL A 1061 4.47 41.72 11.31
CA VAL A 1061 4.47 40.83 10.13
C VAL A 1061 4.16 39.39 10.54
N PRO A 1062 3.55 38.59 9.65
CA PRO A 1062 3.34 37.16 9.87
C PRO A 1062 4.63 36.38 10.05
N VAL A 1063 4.57 35.32 10.84
CA VAL A 1063 5.64 34.31 10.95
C VAL A 1063 5.17 33.05 10.25
N LEU A 1064 6.03 32.49 9.40
CA LEU A 1064 5.71 31.28 8.63
C LEU A 1064 6.66 30.13 8.98
N ASN A 1065 6.09 28.92 9.05
CA ASN A 1065 6.82 27.65 9.13
C ASN A 1065 7.81 27.57 10.31
N ALA A 1066 7.41 28.08 11.47
CA ALA A 1066 8.24 28.09 12.68
C ALA A 1066 8.34 26.68 13.29
N LYS A 1067 9.57 26.16 13.35
CA LYS A 1067 9.94 24.83 13.84
C LYS A 1067 10.60 24.93 15.23
N LEU A 1068 10.09 24.16 16.18
CA LEU A 1068 10.76 23.81 17.43
C LEU A 1068 11.56 22.52 17.27
N THR A 1069 12.78 22.49 17.84
CA THR A 1069 13.60 21.28 17.96
C THR A 1069 14.06 21.11 19.40
N LEU A 1070 13.70 19.99 20.02
CA LEU A 1070 14.14 19.59 21.36
C LEU A 1070 15.59 19.08 21.31
N VAL A 1071 16.44 19.66 22.16
CA VAL A 1071 17.87 19.36 22.24
C VAL A 1071 18.33 19.20 23.69
N ASP A 1072 19.47 18.53 23.89
CA ASP A 1072 20.16 18.48 25.18
C ASP A 1072 21.01 19.73 25.43
N GLY A 1073 21.66 19.80 26.60
CA GLY A 1073 22.58 20.90 26.95
C GLY A 1073 23.82 21.04 26.06
N ARG A 1074 24.10 20.08 25.16
CA ARG A 1074 25.16 20.14 24.15
C ARG A 1074 24.65 20.55 22.77
N GLY A 1075 23.33 20.70 22.61
CA GLY A 1075 22.68 21.00 21.34
C GLY A 1075 22.38 19.77 20.49
N GLU A 1076 22.57 18.55 21.01
CA GLU A 1076 22.20 17.31 20.32
C GLU A 1076 20.70 17.06 20.45
N ARG A 1077 20.06 16.52 19.40
CA ARG A 1077 18.62 16.25 19.42
C ARG A 1077 18.26 15.22 20.50
N ILE A 1078 17.16 15.47 21.19
CA ILE A 1078 16.49 14.45 22.03
C ILE A 1078 15.43 13.78 21.17
N LEU A 1079 15.62 12.50 20.87
CA LEU A 1079 14.72 11.70 20.02
C LEU A 1079 14.37 10.36 20.72
N PRO A 1080 13.16 9.82 20.50
CA PRO A 1080 12.04 10.47 19.81
C PRO A 1080 11.51 11.68 20.61
N ALA A 1081 10.93 12.65 19.88
CA ALA A 1081 10.23 13.79 20.46
C ALA A 1081 8.89 13.99 19.73
N TYR A 1082 7.80 14.10 20.50
CA TYR A 1082 6.45 14.16 19.97
C TYR A 1082 5.85 15.54 20.21
N TYR A 1083 5.53 16.23 19.13
CA TYR A 1083 4.99 17.58 19.17
C TYR A 1083 3.49 17.55 18.88
N SER A 1084 2.69 18.22 19.71
CA SER A 1084 1.25 18.37 19.45
C SER A 1084 0.99 19.10 18.13
N ASP A 1085 1.88 20.05 17.79
CA ASP A 1085 1.93 20.78 16.53
C ASP A 1085 3.36 21.32 16.33
N ASN A 1086 3.77 21.59 15.10
CA ASN A 1086 5.08 22.18 14.77
C ASN A 1086 5.02 22.77 13.35
N TYR A 1087 6.09 23.44 12.90
CA TYR A 1087 6.08 24.14 11.60
C TYR A 1087 4.91 25.13 11.46
N VAL A 1088 4.62 25.84 12.55
CA VAL A 1088 3.41 26.67 12.69
C VAL A 1088 3.55 28.02 11.99
N ALA A 1089 2.41 28.60 11.61
CA ALA A 1089 2.32 29.98 11.15
C ALA A 1089 1.51 30.82 12.14
N LEU A 1090 1.94 32.06 12.41
CA LEU A 1090 1.29 32.97 13.35
C LEU A 1090 1.17 34.37 12.73
N LEU A 1091 -0.06 34.85 12.59
CA LEU A 1091 -0.31 36.25 12.27
C LEU A 1091 0.06 37.15 13.47
N PRO A 1092 0.33 38.44 13.24
CA PRO A 1092 0.51 39.42 14.31
C PRO A 1092 -0.57 39.35 15.40
N GLY A 1093 -0.13 39.26 16.66
CA GLY A 1093 -0.99 39.15 17.84
C GLY A 1093 -1.47 37.73 18.15
N GLU A 1094 -1.24 36.74 17.27
CA GLU A 1094 -1.62 35.35 17.52
C GLU A 1094 -0.63 34.67 18.48
N ARG A 1095 -1.16 33.67 19.19
CA ARG A 1095 -0.41 32.81 20.10
C ARG A 1095 -0.78 31.36 19.87
N LYS A 1096 0.18 30.46 20.05
CA LYS A 1096 -0.01 29.01 19.94
C LYS A 1096 0.69 28.32 21.10
N ARG A 1097 -0.02 27.40 21.73
CA ARG A 1097 0.55 26.47 22.71
C ARG A 1097 0.89 25.15 22.02
N ILE A 1098 2.10 24.66 22.23
CA ILE A 1098 2.62 23.41 21.70
C ILE A 1098 3.09 22.57 22.90
N GLU A 1099 2.68 21.31 22.95
CA GLU A 1099 3.18 20.34 23.90
C GLU A 1099 4.28 19.51 23.25
N VAL A 1100 5.43 19.41 23.92
CA VAL A 1100 6.58 18.62 23.48
C VAL A 1100 6.79 17.49 24.47
N ARG A 1101 6.59 16.26 24.03
CA ARG A 1101 6.78 15.04 24.84
C ARG A 1101 8.06 14.32 24.45
N TYR A 1102 8.75 13.76 25.42
CA TYR A 1102 9.94 12.94 25.22
C TYR A 1102 10.05 11.89 26.33
N PRO A 1103 10.73 10.74 26.09
CA PRO A 1103 10.75 9.64 27.05
C PRO A 1103 11.29 10.05 28.42
N ALA A 1104 10.64 9.61 29.50
CA ALA A 1104 11.06 9.92 30.87
C ALA A 1104 12.44 9.35 31.24
N SER A 1105 12.93 8.36 30.47
CA SER A 1105 14.27 7.77 30.59
C SER A 1105 15.39 8.72 30.17
N VAL A 1106 15.09 9.81 29.46
CA VAL A 1106 16.09 10.83 29.09
C VAL A 1106 16.49 11.64 30.32
N SER A 1107 17.75 11.52 30.72
CA SER A 1107 18.32 12.23 31.88
C SER A 1107 18.92 13.60 31.54
N ALA A 1108 19.18 13.86 30.26
CA ALA A 1108 19.72 15.12 29.80
C ALA A 1108 18.77 16.30 30.07
N ALA A 1109 19.34 17.46 30.45
CA ALA A 1109 18.55 18.67 30.63
C ALA A 1109 18.02 19.16 29.28
N PRO A 1110 16.69 19.32 29.11
CA PRO A 1110 16.10 19.72 27.84
C PRO A 1110 16.27 21.22 27.59
N SER A 1111 16.51 21.57 26.34
CA SER A 1111 16.44 22.92 25.79
C SER A 1111 15.71 22.85 24.45
N LEU A 1112 15.24 23.98 23.94
CA LEU A 1112 14.57 24.06 22.65
C LEU A 1112 15.30 25.04 21.74
N THR A 1113 15.36 24.75 20.45
CA THR A 1113 15.74 25.73 19.42
C THR A 1113 14.52 26.05 18.57
N LEU A 1114 14.43 27.29 18.09
CA LEU A 1114 13.34 27.80 17.28
C LEU A 1114 13.91 28.49 16.04
N ARG A 1115 13.42 28.10 14.85
CA ARG A 1115 13.70 28.79 13.58
C ARG A 1115 12.48 28.74 12.68
N GLY A 1116 12.41 29.58 11.65
CA GLY A 1116 11.30 29.55 10.69
C GLY A 1116 11.67 30.14 9.34
N TRP A 1117 10.69 30.37 8.48
CA TRP A 1117 10.92 30.98 7.17
C TRP A 1117 11.55 32.37 7.29
N ASN A 1118 10.99 33.21 8.16
CA ASN A 1118 11.44 34.57 8.48
C ASN A 1118 11.74 34.75 9.98
N VAL A 1119 12.06 33.67 10.69
CA VAL A 1119 12.49 33.71 12.10
C VAL A 1119 13.92 33.20 12.16
N PRO A 1120 14.90 34.02 12.59
CA PRO A 1120 16.26 33.57 12.76
C PRO A 1120 16.34 32.52 13.86
N GLN A 1121 17.36 31.67 13.80
CA GLN A 1121 17.55 30.66 14.83
C GLN A 1121 17.77 31.30 16.19
N GLN A 1122 17.01 30.87 17.18
CA GLN A 1122 17.13 31.30 18.57
C GLN A 1122 16.94 30.14 19.55
N SER A 1123 17.53 30.24 20.73
CA SER A 1123 17.38 29.27 21.82
C SER A 1123 16.20 29.67 22.71
N VAL A 1124 15.41 28.68 23.11
CA VAL A 1124 14.28 28.84 24.04
C VAL A 1124 14.64 28.11 25.32
N THR A 1125 14.83 28.88 26.40
CA THR A 1125 15.20 28.32 27.71
C THR A 1125 13.97 27.67 28.35
N VAL A 1126 14.11 26.40 28.75
CA VAL A 1126 13.09 25.66 29.49
C VAL A 1126 13.18 26.05 30.97
N ALA A 1127 12.06 26.42 31.59
CA ALA A 1127 12.01 26.72 33.02
C ALA A 1127 12.46 25.50 33.84
N ARG A 1128 13.07 25.75 35.00
CA ARG A 1128 13.56 24.70 35.91
C ARG A 1128 12.52 24.26 36.92
#